data_AF-A0ABD2JHA8-F1
#
_entry.id   AF-A0ABD2JHA8-F1
#
_cell.length_a   1.000
_cell.length_b   1.000
_cell.length_c   1.000
_cell.angle_alpha   90.00
_cell.angle_beta   90.00
_cell.angle_gamma   90.00
#
_symmetry.space_group_name_H-M   'P 1'
#
loop_
_entity.id
_entity.type
_entity.pdbx_description
1 polymer ?
#
loop_
_entity_poly.entity_id
_entity_poly.type
_entity_poly.pdbx_seq_one_letter_code
_entity_poly.pdbx_strand_id
1 'polypeptide(L)'
;MEAPNSPMASAQNSGHAVDPSTASADLNDICGDTDGMANEEGEEEADDAIVKEIVTALLSGGPFPAAGENDEQSQAMEQQQTNGTAMDDASFSSGLSPLASDALQPVLFASFFESQLGGKKLECGGHLYRRSRHRGDSIYWRCDQNRRYRCAGSARTVGETEGTEVELGKLHNHAPCPARCAAQRLTRQIRQTALAAGGCLPPRAVIDECLAGASDDVRAALPHVESLKRAVSRKRRSADNLSGINVHRFQQPPKQQQQKRHPTVADQKTDFAMTLRNTKQSDNADKMQQMVGTTVAENGRQQTQKMHSDGAGSSTSSVMPCPAELALCRQAVLVNSDQKQQQQLHDYEQRPVIVGYDFNAGIQWEALLDSFLTTGFQASHMGIAIQEINAMIEERSVPVQFEPGVDPFFDYPQPNRRRRRRLTIFLGYTSNLVTSGLRETFRYLLEHDQVDCVVTSAGGVEEDIIKCLRPTYLGSFKMPGNELRAGGINRAGNLLIPNSNYCAFEEWLNPILDKCLEEQRLQGTRWTPSKLIARLGSEIGDKRSICYWAWHNRIPIFCPALTDGSLGDMLYFHSVKNGGDGIVLDIVEDLRFLNTMAVRSLRTGVIILGGGVVKHHINNANLMRNGSDRTVYINSGQEFDGSDSGAEPDEAVSWGKVKGNARAVKVCADATLVFPLIVARTFARAVTQQQKCRGERSEGGGEKGHQQHQQDNQRQLERIE
;
A
#
# COMPACT_ATOMS: atom_id res chain seq x y z
N MET A 1 -16.38 49.00 51.94
CA MET A 1 -16.05 50.39 52.33
C MET A 1 -15.76 51.11 51.03
N GLU A 2 -16.59 52.03 50.53
CA GLU A 2 -17.85 52.58 51.05
C GLU A 2 -18.89 52.67 49.90
N ALA A 3 -20.17 52.83 50.26
CA ALA A 3 -21.29 53.14 49.36
C ALA A 3 -21.71 54.63 49.62
N PRO A 4 -22.79 55.26 49.06
CA PRO A 4 -24.04 54.66 48.56
C PRO A 4 -24.68 55.29 47.29
N ASN A 5 -25.69 54.63 46.71
CA ASN A 5 -27.08 55.13 46.65
C ASN A 5 -28.01 54.24 45.80
N SER A 6 -29.21 54.00 46.34
CA SER A 6 -30.43 53.53 45.66
C SER A 6 -31.60 54.34 46.24
N PRO A 7 -32.81 54.35 45.62
CA PRO A 7 -33.87 53.51 46.21
C PRO A 7 -35.04 53.06 45.29
N MET A 8 -35.64 51.89 45.61
CA MET A 8 -37.09 51.48 45.61
C MET A 8 -37.97 51.68 44.34
N ALA A 9 -39.10 50.98 44.09
CA ALA A 9 -39.98 50.05 44.85
C ALA A 9 -40.65 49.04 43.84
N SER A 10 -41.01 47.77 44.11
CA SER A 10 -42.15 47.19 44.87
C SER A 10 -43.57 47.73 44.46
N ALA A 11 -44.68 46.98 44.28
CA ALA A 11 -45.02 45.57 44.55
C ALA A 11 -46.38 45.12 43.88
N GLN A 12 -46.88 43.93 44.27
CA GLN A 12 -48.26 43.36 44.19
C GLN A 12 -48.59 42.34 43.05
N ASN A 13 -49.71 41.59 43.15
CA ASN A 13 -49.82 40.28 43.87
C ASN A 13 -51.27 39.67 43.85
N SER A 14 -51.49 38.53 43.18
CA SER A 14 -52.70 37.66 43.26
C SER A 14 -52.39 36.30 42.57
N GLY A 15 -52.72 35.08 43.04
CA GLY A 15 -53.86 34.56 43.83
C GLY A 15 -55.01 34.17 42.88
N HIS A 16 -55.55 32.94 42.76
CA HIS A 16 -55.56 31.66 43.53
C HIS A 16 -55.42 30.44 42.57
N ALA A 17 -54.91 29.25 42.95
CA ALA A 17 -55.60 28.06 43.53
C ALA A 17 -56.98 27.73 42.89
N VAL A 18 -57.35 26.48 42.52
CA VAL A 18 -57.48 25.25 43.35
C VAL A 18 -57.46 23.95 42.47
N ASP A 19 -57.09 22.80 43.07
CA ASP A 19 -57.02 21.39 42.57
C ASP A 19 -58.43 20.69 42.63
N PRO A 20 -58.70 19.35 42.65
CA PRO A 20 -57.91 18.12 42.37
C PRO A 20 -58.63 16.94 41.62
N SER A 21 -57.85 15.88 41.35
CA SER A 21 -58.18 14.42 41.50
C SER A 21 -59.23 13.63 40.66
N THR A 22 -58.71 12.63 39.92
CA THR A 22 -59.10 11.18 39.86
C THR A 22 -60.37 10.63 39.14
N ALA A 23 -60.21 9.39 38.66
CA ALA A 23 -61.20 8.39 38.19
C ALA A 23 -61.84 8.61 36.78
N SER A 24 -62.26 7.63 35.97
CA SER A 24 -61.87 6.22 35.63
C SER A 24 -63.09 5.55 34.94
N ALA A 25 -62.88 4.67 33.93
CA ALA A 25 -63.90 3.82 33.27
C ALA A 25 -64.97 4.59 32.43
N ASP A 26 -65.70 4.02 31.46
CA ASP A 26 -65.54 2.87 30.51
C ASP A 26 -66.70 2.98 29.47
N LEU A 27 -66.79 2.02 28.52
CA LEU A 27 -67.94 1.71 27.64
C LEU A 27 -68.06 2.55 26.34
N ASN A 28 -67.80 1.97 25.16
CA ASN A 28 -68.71 1.19 24.27
C ASN A 28 -69.59 2.11 23.38
N ASP A 29 -70.01 1.79 22.15
CA ASP A 29 -69.82 0.62 21.27
C ASP A 29 -70.12 1.06 19.82
N ILE A 30 -69.72 0.27 18.80
CA ILE A 30 -70.54 -0.19 17.66
C ILE A 30 -69.66 -0.90 16.60
N CYS A 31 -70.14 -2.06 16.17
CA CYS A 31 -69.38 -3.10 15.47
C CYS A 31 -69.26 -2.94 13.95
N GLY A 32 -68.41 -3.79 13.35
CA GLY A 32 -68.31 -3.95 11.89
C GLY A 32 -67.43 -5.12 11.44
N ASP A 33 -67.60 -6.32 12.01
CA ASP A 33 -66.93 -7.55 11.54
C ASP A 33 -67.56 -8.09 10.26
N THR A 34 -66.73 -8.59 9.33
CA THR A 34 -67.00 -9.82 8.55
C THR A 34 -65.70 -10.48 8.07
N ASP A 35 -65.59 -11.79 8.32
CA ASP A 35 -64.52 -12.66 7.80
C ASP A 35 -64.52 -12.80 6.27
N GLY A 36 -63.37 -13.22 5.71
CA GLY A 36 -63.25 -13.64 4.32
C GLY A 36 -61.89 -14.25 3.95
N MET A 37 -61.71 -15.56 4.16
CA MET A 37 -60.58 -16.30 3.58
C MET A 37 -60.85 -16.67 2.12
N ALA A 38 -59.89 -16.39 1.23
CA ALA A 38 -59.74 -17.05 -0.07
C ALA A 38 -58.27 -17.03 -0.51
N ASN A 39 -57.82 -18.10 -1.18
CA ASN A 39 -56.49 -18.20 -1.79
C ASN A 39 -56.55 -17.80 -3.28
N GLU A 40 -55.44 -17.31 -3.82
CA GLU A 40 -54.92 -17.41 -5.21
C GLU A 40 -53.68 -16.47 -5.25
N GLU A 41 -52.44 -16.94 -5.45
CA GLU A 41 -51.78 -17.42 -6.68
C GLU A 41 -51.61 -16.35 -7.79
N GLY A 42 -50.35 -16.12 -8.20
CA GLY A 42 -49.94 -15.16 -9.25
C GLY A 42 -49.37 -13.83 -8.72
N GLU A 43 -48.34 -13.20 -9.30
CA GLU A 43 -47.44 -13.58 -10.42
C GLU A 43 -46.02 -13.01 -10.19
N GLU A 44 -44.98 -13.81 -10.47
CA GLU A 44 -43.66 -13.31 -10.88
C GLU A 44 -43.68 -13.17 -12.40
N GLU A 45 -43.52 -11.96 -12.98
CA GLU A 45 -42.91 -11.74 -14.32
C GLU A 45 -42.86 -10.25 -14.72
N ALA A 46 -41.71 -9.58 -14.50
CA ALA A 46 -41.47 -8.24 -15.07
C ALA A 46 -39.99 -7.79 -15.15
N ASP A 47 -39.02 -8.69 -15.39
CA ASP A 47 -37.59 -8.29 -15.48
C ASP A 47 -36.75 -8.97 -16.60
N ASP A 48 -37.32 -9.88 -17.39
CA ASP A 48 -36.56 -10.66 -18.40
C ASP A 48 -36.60 -10.07 -19.84
N ALA A 49 -37.23 -8.90 -20.03
CA ALA A 49 -37.35 -8.24 -21.33
C ALA A 49 -36.11 -7.40 -21.70
N ILE A 50 -35.55 -6.64 -20.75
CA ILE A 50 -34.46 -5.67 -21.01
C ILE A 50 -33.10 -6.37 -21.22
N VAL A 51 -32.90 -7.55 -20.61
CA VAL A 51 -31.63 -8.30 -20.69
C VAL A 51 -31.41 -8.95 -22.06
N LYS A 52 -32.49 -9.28 -22.81
CA LYS A 52 -32.41 -9.93 -24.12
C LYS A 52 -32.03 -8.99 -25.28
N GLU A 53 -32.37 -7.71 -25.20
CA GLU A 53 -32.04 -6.73 -26.24
C GLU A 53 -30.53 -6.42 -26.28
N ILE A 54 -29.92 -6.19 -25.11
CA ILE A 54 -28.50 -5.81 -24.99
C ILE A 54 -27.57 -6.96 -25.44
N VAL A 55 -27.94 -8.21 -25.17
CA VAL A 55 -27.13 -9.39 -25.56
C VAL A 55 -27.14 -9.63 -27.07
N THR A 56 -28.19 -9.20 -27.78
CA THR A 56 -28.33 -9.41 -29.22
C THR A 56 -27.49 -8.40 -30.03
N ALA A 57 -27.41 -7.15 -29.56
CA ALA A 57 -26.64 -6.09 -30.23
C ALA A 57 -25.10 -6.30 -30.23
N LEU A 58 -24.57 -7.10 -29.28
CA LEU A 58 -23.13 -7.31 -29.11
C LEU A 58 -22.54 -8.49 -29.93
N LEU A 59 -23.34 -9.20 -30.73
CA LEU A 59 -22.92 -10.44 -31.41
C LEU A 59 -23.01 -10.42 -32.94
N SER A 60 -23.53 -9.36 -33.56
CA SER A 60 -23.61 -9.21 -35.01
C SER A 60 -22.57 -8.21 -35.56
N GLY A 61 -21.38 -8.70 -35.92
CA GLY A 61 -20.40 -7.90 -36.65
C GLY A 61 -20.85 -7.64 -38.09
N GLY A 62 -20.96 -6.37 -38.49
CA GLY A 62 -21.32 -5.91 -39.82
C GLY A 62 -20.59 -4.61 -40.19
N PRO A 63 -20.40 -4.29 -41.48
CA PRO A 63 -19.43 -3.28 -41.93
C PRO A 63 -19.93 -1.83 -41.83
N PHE A 64 -18.99 -0.90 -41.66
CA PHE A 64 -19.23 0.54 -41.77
C PHE A 64 -19.48 0.96 -43.24
N PRO A 65 -20.52 1.75 -43.53
CA PRO A 65 -20.66 2.44 -44.81
C PRO A 65 -19.90 3.77 -44.81
N ALA A 66 -19.48 4.22 -46.00
CA ALA A 66 -18.93 5.55 -46.25
C ALA A 66 -19.82 6.31 -47.24
N ALA A 67 -19.97 7.64 -47.07
CA ALA A 67 -20.04 8.65 -48.13
C ALA A 67 -20.37 10.07 -47.59
N GLY A 68 -19.73 11.08 -48.17
CA GLY A 68 -20.17 12.49 -48.20
C GLY A 68 -19.82 13.37 -46.98
N GLU A 69 -19.35 14.61 -47.12
CA GLU A 69 -18.89 15.32 -48.33
C GLU A 69 -18.13 16.61 -47.94
N ASN A 70 -17.26 17.09 -48.85
CA ASN A 70 -16.68 18.44 -49.03
C ASN A 70 -15.16 18.59 -48.94
N ASP A 71 -14.64 19.19 -50.01
CA ASP A 71 -13.24 19.51 -50.30
C ASP A 71 -12.72 20.74 -49.54
N GLU A 72 -11.41 20.81 -49.29
CA GLU A 72 -10.49 21.66 -50.09
C GLU A 72 -9.04 21.66 -49.57
N GLN A 73 -8.07 21.90 -50.48
CA GLN A 73 -6.68 22.36 -50.24
C GLN A 73 -5.77 21.48 -49.34
N SER A 74 -4.78 20.73 -49.85
CA SER A 74 -3.63 21.25 -50.62
C SER A 74 -2.75 20.12 -51.20
N GLN A 75 -2.02 20.43 -52.27
CA GLN A 75 -1.15 19.51 -53.02
C GLN A 75 0.32 19.53 -52.55
N ALA A 76 1.11 18.59 -53.11
CA ALA A 76 2.57 18.50 -53.12
C ALA A 76 3.24 18.04 -51.80
N MET A 77 4.36 17.30 -51.81
CA MET A 77 5.23 16.92 -52.94
C MET A 77 5.89 15.55 -52.68
N GLU A 78 5.98 14.71 -53.72
CA GLU A 78 6.82 13.50 -53.75
C GLU A 78 7.91 13.68 -54.82
N GLN A 79 9.04 12.98 -54.65
CA GLN A 79 10.23 12.83 -55.52
C GLN A 79 11.50 13.60 -55.09
N GLN A 80 12.52 12.82 -54.70
CA GLN A 80 13.85 12.85 -55.32
C GLN A 80 14.63 11.56 -55.02
N GLN A 81 14.76 10.73 -56.06
CA GLN A 81 15.98 10.11 -56.61
C GLN A 81 17.08 9.66 -55.62
N THR A 82 17.39 8.37 -55.44
CA THR A 82 18.00 7.40 -56.37
C THR A 82 19.42 7.75 -56.88
N ASN A 83 20.43 7.11 -56.28
CA ASN A 83 21.67 6.58 -56.87
C ASN A 83 22.48 5.94 -55.71
N GLY A 84 23.12 4.77 -55.80
CA GLY A 84 23.23 3.79 -56.89
C GLY A 84 24.61 3.09 -56.84
N THR A 85 24.65 1.76 -57.03
CA THR A 85 25.80 0.81 -57.10
C THR A 85 26.38 0.21 -55.81
N ALA A 86 26.88 -1.04 -55.78
CA ALA A 86 26.59 -2.31 -56.49
C ALA A 86 27.49 -3.46 -55.93
N MET A 87 27.19 -4.73 -56.29
CA MET A 87 27.96 -5.98 -56.07
C MET A 87 27.89 -6.61 -54.66
N ASP A 88 27.72 -7.93 -54.48
CA ASP A 88 27.70 -9.07 -55.43
C ASP A 88 26.57 -10.10 -55.15
N ASP A 89 26.21 -10.86 -56.19
CA ASP A 89 25.26 -11.99 -56.18
C ASP A 89 25.91 -13.33 -55.78
N ALA A 90 25.15 -14.20 -55.10
CA ALA A 90 25.24 -15.65 -55.28
C ALA A 90 23.92 -16.35 -54.90
N SER A 91 23.46 -17.24 -55.78
CA SER A 91 22.15 -17.91 -55.70
C SER A 91 22.20 -19.26 -54.98
N PHE A 92 21.07 -19.70 -54.41
CA PHE A 92 20.37 -20.90 -54.89
C PHE A 92 18.99 -21.06 -54.23
N SER A 93 18.02 -21.57 -54.99
CA SER A 93 16.72 -22.02 -54.47
C SER A 93 16.67 -23.55 -54.44
N SER A 94 16.02 -24.12 -53.43
CA SER A 94 15.44 -25.46 -53.51
C SER A 94 14.26 -25.57 -52.55
N GLY A 95 13.08 -25.86 -53.09
CA GLY A 95 11.91 -26.19 -52.29
C GLY A 95 11.90 -27.67 -51.95
N LEU A 96 11.53 -28.02 -50.73
CA LEU A 96 11.12 -29.38 -50.36
C LEU A 96 9.88 -29.30 -49.49
N SER A 97 8.77 -29.83 -50.00
CA SER A 97 7.59 -30.17 -49.21
C SER A 97 7.94 -31.31 -48.24
N PRO A 98 7.56 -31.25 -46.97
CA PRO A 98 7.52 -32.44 -46.13
C PRO A 98 6.35 -33.31 -46.56
N LEU A 99 6.61 -34.57 -46.89
CA LEU A 99 5.57 -35.56 -47.11
C LEU A 99 4.71 -35.73 -45.85
N ALA A 100 3.46 -36.11 -46.04
CA ALA A 100 2.70 -36.77 -45.00
C ALA A 100 3.46 -38.02 -44.55
N SER A 101 3.99 -38.00 -43.34
CA SER A 101 4.39 -39.22 -42.63
C SER A 101 3.33 -39.47 -41.57
N ASP A 102 2.72 -40.66 -41.65
CA ASP A 102 1.67 -41.11 -40.75
C ASP A 102 2.31 -41.53 -39.41
N ALA A 103 2.80 -40.53 -38.68
CA ALA A 103 3.38 -40.71 -37.37
C ALA A 103 2.24 -40.88 -36.36
N LEU A 104 1.96 -42.13 -36.00
CA LEU A 104 1.13 -42.53 -34.87
C LEU A 104 1.33 -41.56 -33.70
N GLN A 105 0.33 -40.71 -33.45
CA GLN A 105 0.38 -39.83 -32.28
C GLN A 105 0.47 -40.71 -31.04
N PRO A 106 1.37 -40.40 -30.08
CA PRO A 106 1.46 -41.20 -28.87
C PRO A 106 0.10 -41.11 -28.14
N VAL A 107 -0.55 -42.25 -27.94
CA VAL A 107 -1.78 -42.35 -27.15
C VAL A 107 -1.47 -41.87 -25.75
N LEU A 108 -1.97 -40.68 -25.39
CA LEU A 108 -1.72 -40.07 -24.10
C LEU A 108 -2.80 -40.51 -23.10
N PHE A 109 -2.37 -41.20 -22.05
CA PHE A 109 -3.25 -41.69 -21.00
C PHE A 109 -3.49 -40.66 -19.90
N ALA A 110 -4.74 -40.59 -19.43
CA ALA A 110 -5.17 -39.68 -18.38
C ALA A 110 -4.69 -40.13 -16.99
N SER A 111 -4.12 -39.18 -16.23
CA SER A 111 -4.03 -39.30 -14.78
C SER A 111 -4.93 -38.26 -14.12
N PHE A 112 -5.82 -38.69 -13.22
CA PHE A 112 -6.81 -37.84 -12.56
C PHE A 112 -6.48 -37.64 -11.08
N PHE A 113 -6.74 -36.43 -10.56
CA PHE A 113 -6.56 -36.13 -9.14
C PHE A 113 -7.47 -35.01 -8.65
N GLU A 114 -7.73 -34.96 -7.34
CA GLU A 114 -8.56 -33.94 -6.72
C GLU A 114 -7.75 -32.71 -6.28
N SER A 115 -8.33 -31.53 -6.49
CA SER A 115 -7.76 -30.25 -6.06
C SER A 115 -7.88 -30.02 -4.55
N GLN A 116 -7.52 -28.81 -4.08
CA GLN A 116 -7.67 -28.45 -2.66
C GLN A 116 -9.13 -28.24 -2.21
N LEU A 117 -10.07 -28.15 -3.16
CA LEU A 117 -11.48 -27.87 -2.95
C LEU A 117 -12.38 -28.97 -3.56
N GLY A 118 -11.89 -30.20 -3.68
CA GLY A 118 -12.65 -31.36 -4.19
C GLY A 118 -12.86 -31.43 -5.70
N GLY A 119 -12.68 -30.33 -6.46
CA GLY A 119 -12.79 -30.36 -7.92
C GLY A 119 -11.68 -31.21 -8.58
N LYS A 120 -12.05 -32.14 -9.45
CA LYS A 120 -11.11 -33.00 -10.21
C LYS A 120 -10.29 -32.22 -11.25
N LYS A 121 -9.07 -32.70 -11.47
CA LYS A 121 -8.10 -32.24 -12.47
C LYS A 121 -7.56 -33.43 -13.28
N LEU A 122 -7.11 -33.12 -14.49
CA LEU A 122 -6.43 -34.04 -15.40
C LEU A 122 -4.96 -33.61 -15.52
N GLU A 123 -4.05 -34.57 -15.41
CA GLU A 123 -2.65 -34.47 -15.85
C GLU A 123 -2.50 -35.26 -17.16
N CYS A 124 -1.94 -34.62 -18.19
CA CYS A 124 -1.63 -35.23 -19.48
C CYS A 124 -0.45 -34.48 -20.12
N GLY A 125 0.53 -35.20 -20.69
CA GLY A 125 1.67 -34.60 -21.41
C GLY A 125 2.50 -33.57 -20.62
N GLY A 126 2.58 -33.71 -19.28
CA GLY A 126 3.25 -32.72 -18.41
C GLY A 126 2.48 -31.41 -18.20
N HIS A 127 1.22 -31.36 -18.63
CA HIS A 127 0.30 -30.23 -18.47
C HIS A 127 -0.84 -30.59 -17.50
N LEU A 128 -1.37 -29.58 -16.81
CA LEU A 128 -2.52 -29.70 -15.92
C LEU A 128 -3.75 -29.03 -16.51
N TYR A 129 -4.91 -29.67 -16.37
CA TYR A 129 -6.19 -29.16 -16.83
C TYR A 129 -7.23 -29.17 -15.70
N ARG A 130 -8.21 -28.25 -15.80
CA ARG A 130 -9.43 -28.21 -14.99
C ARG A 130 -10.62 -28.62 -15.83
N ARG A 131 -11.59 -29.30 -15.21
CA ARG A 131 -12.87 -29.63 -15.86
C ARG A 131 -13.59 -28.35 -16.26
N SER A 132 -14.12 -28.31 -17.49
CA SER A 132 -14.80 -27.15 -18.05
C SER A 132 -16.29 -27.40 -18.32
N ARG A 133 -16.65 -28.54 -18.90
CA ARG A 133 -18.05 -28.92 -19.21
C ARG A 133 -18.16 -30.42 -19.44
N HIS A 134 -19.38 -30.93 -19.33
CA HIS A 134 -19.75 -32.34 -19.50
C HIS A 134 -20.84 -32.43 -20.57
N ARG A 135 -20.79 -33.41 -21.49
CA ARG A 135 -21.84 -33.69 -22.49
C ARG A 135 -21.86 -35.17 -22.82
N GLY A 136 -22.96 -35.87 -22.52
CA GLY A 136 -22.99 -37.34 -22.55
C GLY A 136 -21.84 -37.90 -21.70
N ASP A 137 -21.15 -38.92 -22.20
CA ASP A 137 -19.99 -39.51 -21.53
C ASP A 137 -18.68 -38.72 -21.75
N SER A 138 -18.72 -37.64 -22.55
CA SER A 138 -17.55 -36.81 -22.88
C SER A 138 -17.35 -35.65 -21.91
N ILE A 139 -16.11 -35.53 -21.41
CA ILE A 139 -15.70 -34.53 -20.44
C ILE A 139 -14.64 -33.64 -21.07
N TYR A 140 -14.87 -32.32 -21.02
CA TYR A 140 -14.01 -31.32 -21.63
C TYR A 140 -13.19 -30.60 -20.57
N TRP A 141 -11.89 -30.50 -20.83
CA TRP A 141 -10.87 -29.97 -19.94
C TRP A 141 -10.21 -28.74 -20.57
N ARG A 142 -9.86 -27.74 -19.76
CA ARG A 142 -9.09 -26.54 -20.18
C ARG A 142 -7.84 -26.40 -19.32
N CYS A 143 -6.77 -25.85 -19.88
CA CYS A 143 -5.51 -25.63 -19.17
C CYS A 143 -5.70 -24.92 -17.80
N ASP A 144 -5.14 -25.51 -16.74
CA ASP A 144 -5.10 -24.96 -15.37
C ASP A 144 -4.43 -23.58 -15.29
N GLN A 145 -3.62 -23.25 -16.30
CA GLN A 145 -2.86 -22.01 -16.43
C GLN A 145 -3.44 -21.04 -17.48
N ASN A 146 -4.64 -21.29 -18.02
CA ASN A 146 -5.32 -20.41 -19.00
C ASN A 146 -5.30 -18.95 -18.54
N ARG A 147 -5.69 -18.65 -17.29
CA ARG A 147 -5.67 -17.27 -16.76
C ARG A 147 -4.27 -16.62 -16.69
N ARG A 148 -3.19 -17.39 -16.58
CA ARG A 148 -1.81 -16.88 -16.43
C ARG A 148 -1.11 -16.66 -17.77
N TYR A 149 -1.34 -17.55 -18.75
CA TYR A 149 -0.68 -17.52 -20.06
C TYR A 149 -1.62 -17.20 -21.22
N ARG A 150 -2.89 -16.85 -20.95
CA ARG A 150 -4.00 -16.83 -21.93
C ARG A 150 -4.10 -18.13 -22.74
N CYS A 151 -3.70 -19.25 -22.11
CA CYS A 151 -3.51 -20.54 -22.78
C CYS A 151 -4.83 -21.17 -23.23
N ALA A 152 -5.00 -21.33 -24.53
CA ALA A 152 -6.16 -21.97 -25.14
C ALA A 152 -6.20 -23.51 -24.98
N GLY A 153 -5.11 -24.12 -24.50
CA GLY A 153 -4.93 -25.57 -24.32
C GLY A 153 -6.14 -26.31 -23.75
N SER A 154 -6.58 -27.36 -24.43
CA SER A 154 -7.81 -28.11 -24.09
C SER A 154 -7.67 -29.61 -24.38
N ALA A 155 -8.41 -30.44 -23.65
CA ALA A 155 -8.48 -31.88 -23.86
C ALA A 155 -9.90 -32.43 -23.69
N ARG A 156 -10.18 -33.61 -24.23
CA ARG A 156 -11.41 -34.40 -24.04
C ARG A 156 -11.05 -35.78 -23.52
N THR A 157 -11.87 -36.30 -22.60
CA THR A 157 -11.83 -37.71 -22.15
C THR A 157 -13.23 -38.29 -22.16
N VAL A 158 -13.35 -39.60 -22.33
CA VAL A 158 -14.62 -40.34 -22.15
C VAL A 158 -14.57 -40.99 -20.77
N GLY A 159 -15.23 -40.37 -19.78
CA GLY A 159 -15.10 -40.72 -18.36
C GLY A 159 -13.88 -40.09 -17.63
N GLU A 160 -13.72 -40.48 -16.35
CA GLU A 160 -12.72 -39.97 -15.39
C GLU A 160 -11.91 -41.12 -14.71
N THR A 161 -11.66 -42.23 -15.41
CA THR A 161 -10.88 -43.39 -14.92
C THR A 161 -9.39 -43.27 -15.26
N GLU A 162 -8.50 -43.70 -14.36
CA GLU A 162 -7.05 -43.75 -14.68
C GLU A 162 -6.81 -44.65 -15.90
N GLY A 163 -6.00 -44.19 -16.86
CA GLY A 163 -5.80 -44.91 -18.13
C GLY A 163 -6.84 -44.65 -19.23
N THR A 164 -7.80 -43.74 -19.03
CA THR A 164 -8.64 -43.24 -20.14
C THR A 164 -7.78 -42.52 -21.20
N GLU A 165 -8.05 -42.75 -22.48
CA GLU A 165 -7.41 -42.05 -23.59
C GLU A 165 -7.78 -40.55 -23.62
N VAL A 166 -6.78 -39.70 -23.83
CA VAL A 166 -6.93 -38.24 -23.86
C VAL A 166 -6.81 -37.71 -25.28
N GLU A 167 -7.92 -37.21 -25.81
CA GLU A 167 -7.95 -36.50 -27.08
C GLU A 167 -7.57 -35.02 -26.84
N LEU A 168 -6.43 -34.58 -27.36
CA LEU A 168 -6.01 -33.19 -27.27
C LEU A 168 -6.75 -32.33 -28.31
N GLY A 169 -7.27 -31.19 -27.87
CA GLY A 169 -7.89 -30.19 -28.73
C GLY A 169 -6.88 -29.11 -29.11
N LYS A 170 -7.15 -27.86 -28.71
CA LYS A 170 -6.21 -26.75 -28.91
C LYS A 170 -4.89 -27.02 -28.17
N LEU A 171 -3.78 -26.66 -28.82
CA LEU A 171 -2.42 -26.77 -28.30
C LEU A 171 -2.14 -25.75 -27.16
N HIS A 172 -1.08 -26.01 -26.41
CA HIS A 172 -0.57 -25.11 -25.38
C HIS A 172 0.38 -24.07 -25.96
N ASN A 173 0.34 -22.84 -25.42
CA ASN A 173 1.29 -21.76 -25.73
C ASN A 173 2.38 -21.60 -24.65
N HIS A 174 2.58 -22.63 -23.83
CA HIS A 174 3.61 -22.68 -22.80
C HIS A 174 4.15 -24.09 -22.68
N ALA A 175 5.39 -24.24 -22.21
CA ALA A 175 6.01 -25.53 -22.00
C ALA A 175 5.28 -26.38 -20.93
N PRO A 176 5.40 -27.72 -20.98
CA PRO A 176 5.00 -28.59 -19.87
C PRO A 176 5.81 -28.26 -18.61
N CYS A 177 5.24 -28.55 -17.44
CA CYS A 177 5.89 -28.28 -16.16
C CYS A 177 5.79 -29.51 -15.23
N PRO A 178 6.67 -30.52 -15.42
CA PRO A 178 6.64 -31.76 -14.65
C PRO A 178 6.76 -31.53 -13.13
N ALA A 179 7.56 -30.54 -12.70
CA ALA A 179 7.72 -30.19 -11.29
C ALA A 179 6.40 -29.76 -10.63
N ARG A 180 5.55 -28.99 -11.34
CA ARG A 180 4.23 -28.58 -10.85
C ARG A 180 3.24 -29.73 -10.79
N CYS A 181 3.31 -30.67 -11.73
CA CYS A 181 2.53 -31.90 -11.68
C CYS A 181 2.94 -32.76 -10.47
N ALA A 182 4.24 -33.02 -10.32
CA ALA A 182 4.79 -33.73 -9.18
C ALA A 182 4.43 -33.08 -7.83
N ALA A 183 4.48 -31.75 -7.72
CA ALA A 183 4.05 -31.03 -6.51
C ALA A 183 2.55 -31.21 -6.19
N GLN A 184 1.67 -31.33 -7.20
CA GLN A 184 0.26 -31.68 -6.97
C GLN A 184 0.11 -33.14 -6.50
N ARG A 185 0.82 -34.10 -7.12
CA ARG A 185 0.83 -35.51 -6.67
C ARG A 185 1.34 -35.65 -5.24
N LEU A 186 2.40 -34.93 -4.88
CA LEU A 186 2.96 -34.91 -3.53
C LEU A 186 1.99 -34.27 -2.52
N THR A 187 1.26 -33.22 -2.92
CA THR A 187 0.18 -32.63 -2.12
C THR A 187 -0.99 -33.61 -1.89
N ARG A 188 -1.27 -34.54 -2.83
CA ARG A 188 -2.23 -35.65 -2.66
C ARG A 188 -1.68 -36.68 -1.67
N GLN A 189 -0.42 -37.10 -1.83
CA GLN A 189 0.25 -38.07 -0.96
C GLN A 189 0.24 -37.59 0.50
N ILE A 190 0.65 -36.34 0.79
CA ILE A 190 0.60 -35.73 2.13
C ILE A 190 -0.80 -35.86 2.78
N ARG A 191 -1.88 -35.77 2.01
CA ARG A 191 -3.26 -35.90 2.51
C ARG A 191 -3.67 -37.36 2.73
N GLN A 192 -3.19 -38.28 1.90
CA GLN A 192 -3.43 -39.71 2.06
C GLN A 192 -2.66 -40.24 3.29
N THR A 193 -1.38 -39.89 3.43
CA THR A 193 -0.58 -40.17 4.63
C THR A 193 -1.20 -39.52 5.88
N ALA A 194 -1.70 -38.29 5.80
CA ALA A 194 -2.40 -37.63 6.91
C ALA A 194 -3.71 -38.32 7.35
N LEU A 195 -4.37 -39.02 6.42
CA LEU A 195 -5.58 -39.81 6.67
C LEU A 195 -5.21 -41.16 7.29
N ALA A 196 -4.22 -41.86 6.69
CA ALA A 196 -3.76 -43.17 7.14
C ALA A 196 -3.06 -43.14 8.52
N ALA A 197 -2.28 -42.09 8.81
CA ALA A 197 -1.58 -41.92 10.09
C ALA A 197 -2.50 -41.42 11.23
N GLY A 198 -3.77 -41.11 10.95
CA GLY A 198 -4.72 -40.57 11.94
C GLY A 198 -4.17 -39.37 12.71
N GLY A 199 -4.56 -39.22 13.98
CA GLY A 199 -4.03 -38.21 14.89
C GLY A 199 -2.60 -38.48 15.40
N CYS A 200 -2.00 -39.64 15.09
CA CYS A 200 -0.82 -40.16 15.78
C CYS A 200 0.50 -39.44 15.45
N LEU A 201 0.58 -38.71 14.33
CA LEU A 201 1.76 -37.95 13.94
C LEU A 201 1.47 -36.44 13.90
N PRO A 202 2.38 -35.55 14.35
CA PRO A 202 2.20 -34.11 14.20
C PRO A 202 2.19 -33.72 12.70
N PRO A 203 1.41 -32.70 12.28
CA PRO A 203 1.28 -32.35 10.86
C PRO A 203 2.59 -32.04 10.14
N ARG A 204 3.63 -31.62 10.87
CA ARG A 204 4.97 -31.39 10.32
C ARG A 204 5.68 -32.68 9.95
N ALA A 205 5.62 -33.73 10.78
CA ALA A 205 6.26 -35.01 10.49
C ALA A 205 5.66 -35.67 9.23
N VAL A 206 4.34 -35.61 9.06
CA VAL A 206 3.66 -36.14 7.85
C VAL A 206 4.11 -35.41 6.57
N ILE A 207 4.39 -34.10 6.67
CA ILE A 207 4.91 -33.31 5.55
C ILE A 207 6.36 -33.68 5.27
N ASP A 208 7.21 -33.69 6.31
CA ASP A 208 8.65 -33.93 6.18
C ASP A 208 8.94 -35.37 5.68
N GLU A 209 8.17 -36.37 6.13
CA GLU A 209 8.18 -37.76 5.63
C GLU A 209 7.85 -37.83 4.13
N CYS A 210 6.81 -37.13 3.68
CA CYS A 210 6.46 -37.09 2.25
C CYS A 210 7.44 -36.26 1.41
N LEU A 211 8.25 -35.37 2.01
CA LEU A 211 9.25 -34.57 1.31
C LEU A 211 10.62 -35.27 1.19
N ALA A 212 10.80 -36.42 1.83
CA ALA A 212 11.97 -37.26 1.68
C ALA A 212 12.08 -37.74 0.22
N GLY A 213 13.17 -37.34 -0.47
CA GLY A 213 13.40 -37.68 -1.88
C GLY A 213 12.76 -36.74 -2.91
N ALA A 214 12.01 -35.70 -2.51
CA ALA A 214 11.53 -34.68 -3.44
C ALA A 214 12.69 -33.77 -3.91
N SER A 215 12.80 -33.50 -5.22
CA SER A 215 13.78 -32.55 -5.76
C SER A 215 13.43 -31.10 -5.43
N ASP A 216 14.42 -30.21 -5.49
CA ASP A 216 14.23 -28.80 -5.10
C ASP A 216 13.27 -28.04 -6.02
N ASP A 217 13.20 -28.39 -7.31
CA ASP A 217 12.18 -27.86 -8.24
C ASP A 217 10.76 -28.22 -7.82
N VAL A 218 10.56 -29.44 -7.32
CA VAL A 218 9.25 -29.89 -6.81
C VAL A 218 8.93 -29.17 -5.50
N ARG A 219 9.92 -28.98 -4.62
CA ARG A 219 9.77 -28.22 -3.37
C ARG A 219 9.41 -26.76 -3.64
N ALA A 220 10.05 -26.12 -4.62
CA ALA A 220 9.74 -24.75 -5.04
C ALA A 220 8.32 -24.62 -5.65
N ALA A 221 7.80 -25.68 -6.26
CA ALA A 221 6.45 -25.72 -6.84
C ALA A 221 5.33 -26.10 -5.83
N LEU A 222 5.65 -26.39 -4.56
CA LEU A 222 4.66 -26.73 -3.53
C LEU A 222 3.95 -25.51 -2.93
N PRO A 223 2.72 -25.68 -2.39
CA PRO A 223 2.12 -24.71 -1.49
C PRO A 223 2.97 -24.50 -0.23
N HIS A 224 3.00 -23.27 0.30
CA HIS A 224 3.70 -22.94 1.54
C HIS A 224 3.36 -23.91 2.70
N VAL A 225 4.35 -24.22 3.55
CA VAL A 225 4.27 -25.25 4.60
C VAL A 225 3.05 -25.07 5.52
N GLU A 226 2.70 -23.84 5.89
CA GLU A 226 1.50 -23.57 6.71
C GLU A 226 0.18 -23.93 6.00
N SER A 227 0.11 -23.79 4.67
CA SER A 227 -1.04 -24.22 3.88
C SER A 227 -1.15 -25.75 3.84
N LEU A 228 -0.01 -26.46 3.81
CA LEU A 228 0.05 -27.92 3.91
C LEU A 228 -0.39 -28.40 5.31
N LYS A 229 0.12 -27.79 6.39
CA LYS A 229 -0.31 -28.09 7.78
C LYS A 229 -1.83 -27.89 7.97
N ARG A 230 -2.39 -26.81 7.41
CA ARG A 230 -3.83 -26.55 7.40
C ARG A 230 -4.61 -27.59 6.58
N ALA A 231 -4.06 -28.09 5.46
CA ALA A 231 -4.67 -29.15 4.68
C ALA A 231 -4.71 -30.49 5.46
N VAL A 232 -3.61 -30.88 6.10
CA VAL A 232 -3.52 -32.05 6.99
C VAL A 232 -4.57 -31.95 8.11
N SER A 233 -4.61 -30.81 8.82
CA SER A 233 -5.52 -30.58 9.95
C SER A 233 -7.01 -30.46 9.56
N ARG A 234 -7.32 -30.20 8.28
CA ARG A 234 -8.70 -30.26 7.75
C ARG A 234 -9.08 -31.68 7.35
N LYS A 235 -8.18 -32.43 6.70
CA LYS A 235 -8.49 -33.79 6.24
C LYS A 235 -8.70 -34.77 7.40
N ARG A 236 -7.97 -34.60 8.51
CA ARG A 236 -8.20 -35.34 9.78
C ARG A 236 -9.58 -35.07 10.37
N ARG A 237 -9.94 -33.80 10.63
CA ARG A 237 -11.26 -33.41 11.12
C ARG A 237 -12.43 -33.85 10.23
N SER A 238 -12.21 -33.92 8.91
CA SER A 238 -13.19 -34.47 7.98
C SER A 238 -13.39 -35.98 8.09
N ALA A 239 -12.44 -36.73 8.65
CA ALA A 239 -12.57 -38.15 8.93
C ALA A 239 -13.23 -38.38 10.30
N ASP A 240 -12.83 -37.61 11.32
CA ASP A 240 -13.41 -37.64 12.66
C ASP A 240 -14.92 -37.32 12.65
N ASN A 241 -15.37 -36.42 11.76
CA ASN A 241 -16.79 -36.12 11.59
C ASN A 241 -17.59 -37.22 10.85
N LEU A 242 -16.95 -38.19 10.19
CA LEU A 242 -17.66 -39.32 9.54
C LEU A 242 -17.83 -40.53 10.48
N SER A 243 -17.06 -40.63 11.56
CA SER A 243 -17.17 -41.72 12.55
C SER A 243 -18.14 -41.42 13.70
N GLY A 244 -18.78 -40.25 13.70
CA GLY A 244 -19.55 -39.70 14.83
C GLY A 244 -21.03 -39.40 14.55
N ILE A 245 -21.77 -40.30 13.89
CA ILE A 245 -23.25 -40.24 13.95
C ILE A 245 -23.69 -41.00 15.19
N ASN A 246 -24.17 -40.29 16.21
CA ASN A 246 -24.93 -40.90 17.30
C ASN A 246 -26.16 -40.06 17.62
N VAL A 247 -27.32 -40.57 17.25
CA VAL A 247 -28.62 -39.91 17.42
C VAL A 247 -29.18 -40.31 18.78
N HIS A 248 -29.05 -39.45 19.79
CA HIS A 248 -30.09 -39.24 20.82
C HIS A 248 -29.70 -38.19 21.88
N ARG A 249 -30.76 -37.63 22.50
CA ARG A 249 -30.79 -36.84 23.75
C ARG A 249 -30.51 -35.34 23.64
N PHE A 250 -31.49 -34.62 23.09
CA PHE A 250 -32.03 -33.46 23.79
C PHE A 250 -32.51 -33.87 25.19
N GLN A 251 -32.11 -33.15 26.24
CA GLN A 251 -32.89 -33.01 27.48
C GLN A 251 -32.44 -31.77 28.26
N GLN A 252 -33.39 -31.11 28.92
CA GLN A 252 -33.23 -29.81 29.60
C GLN A 252 -32.48 -29.90 30.95
N PRO A 253 -31.95 -28.78 31.48
CA PRO A 253 -31.18 -28.78 32.73
C PRO A 253 -32.06 -28.64 33.99
N PRO A 254 -31.78 -29.39 35.08
CA PRO A 254 -32.24 -29.07 36.42
C PRO A 254 -31.18 -28.30 37.26
N LYS A 255 -31.63 -27.71 38.38
CA LYS A 255 -30.97 -26.62 39.13
C LYS A 255 -30.44 -27.03 40.52
N GLN A 256 -29.56 -26.19 41.08
CA GLN A 256 -29.23 -25.99 42.52
C GLN A 256 -28.49 -27.17 43.22
N GLN A 257 -27.58 -26.98 44.20
CA GLN A 257 -27.63 -26.17 45.44
C GLN A 257 -26.21 -25.72 45.87
N GLN A 258 -25.96 -24.43 46.15
CA GLN A 258 -25.81 -23.83 47.51
C GLN A 258 -24.81 -24.47 48.49
N GLN A 259 -23.71 -23.74 48.79
CA GLN A 259 -23.15 -23.40 50.13
C GLN A 259 -21.76 -22.75 49.94
N LYS A 260 -21.19 -21.87 50.77
CA LYS A 260 -21.62 -20.77 51.65
C LYS A 260 -20.30 -20.16 52.20
N ARG A 261 -20.02 -18.88 51.89
CA ARG A 261 -19.23 -17.86 52.66
C ARG A 261 -17.81 -18.16 53.23
N HIS A 262 -16.79 -17.46 52.67
CA HIS A 262 -16.02 -16.32 53.26
C HIS A 262 -15.55 -16.31 54.76
N PRO A 263 -14.56 -15.45 55.16
CA PRO A 263 -13.23 -15.11 54.60
C PRO A 263 -12.14 -14.89 55.72
N THR A 264 -11.10 -14.04 55.48
CA THR A 264 -10.14 -13.39 56.44
C THR A 264 -8.87 -14.15 56.91
N VAL A 265 -7.73 -13.56 57.34
CA VAL A 265 -7.05 -12.22 57.21
C VAL A 265 -5.56 -12.32 57.67
N ALA A 266 -4.69 -11.43 57.15
CA ALA A 266 -3.39 -10.90 57.70
C ALA A 266 -2.10 -11.74 57.89
N ASP A 267 -1.01 -11.06 57.52
CA ASP A 267 0.32 -10.90 58.14
C ASP A 267 1.23 -12.08 58.53
N GLN A 268 2.44 -12.06 57.95
CA GLN A 268 3.67 -11.77 58.72
C GLN A 268 4.83 -11.28 57.83
N LYS A 269 5.55 -10.25 58.29
CA LYS A 269 6.86 -9.81 57.77
C LYS A 269 7.98 -10.53 58.52
N THR A 270 9.08 -10.84 57.83
CA THR A 270 10.43 -10.74 58.40
C THR A 270 11.46 -10.55 57.29
N ASP A 271 12.23 -9.46 57.37
CA ASP A 271 13.55 -9.36 56.75
C ASP A 271 14.50 -10.40 57.36
N PHE A 272 15.52 -10.83 56.61
CA PHE A 272 16.91 -10.59 57.01
C PHE A 272 17.88 -10.75 55.83
N ALA A 273 18.95 -9.94 55.83
CA ALA A 273 19.83 -9.76 54.69
C ALA A 273 21.21 -10.40 54.87
N MET A 274 21.94 -10.52 53.76
CA MET A 274 23.41 -10.64 53.61
C MET A 274 24.20 -11.62 54.49
N THR A 275 25.05 -12.42 53.83
CA THR A 275 26.50 -12.35 54.09
C THR A 275 27.27 -12.66 52.80
N LEU A 276 28.09 -11.70 52.35
CA LEU A 276 29.18 -11.94 51.39
C LEU A 276 30.36 -12.57 52.12
N ARG A 277 31.10 -13.49 51.46
CA ARG A 277 32.51 -13.24 51.04
C ARG A 277 33.22 -14.45 50.42
N ASN A 278 34.00 -14.13 49.38
CA ASN A 278 35.32 -14.65 49.02
C ASN A 278 35.55 -16.17 48.88
N THR A 279 35.86 -16.58 47.65
CA THR A 279 37.28 -16.88 47.29
C THR A 279 37.56 -16.46 45.84
N LYS A 280 38.82 -16.12 45.54
CA LYS A 280 39.26 -15.60 44.24
C LYS A 280 39.68 -16.72 43.27
N GLN A 281 39.65 -16.36 41.98
CA GLN A 281 40.60 -16.70 40.90
C GLN A 281 41.60 -17.86 41.14
N SER A 282 41.63 -18.84 40.23
CA SER A 282 42.62 -18.82 39.13
C SER A 282 42.23 -19.78 37.98
N ASP A 283 42.86 -19.55 36.82
CA ASP A 283 43.21 -20.52 35.76
C ASP A 283 42.12 -21.33 35.04
N ASN A 284 41.69 -20.83 33.87
CA ASN A 284 41.66 -21.59 32.61
C ASN A 284 41.39 -20.67 31.40
N ALA A 285 42.38 -19.85 31.05
CA ALA A 285 42.39 -19.05 29.82
C ALA A 285 43.40 -19.66 28.83
N ASP A 286 43.14 -20.86 28.32
CA ASP A 286 44.12 -21.59 27.47
C ASP A 286 43.52 -22.59 26.46
N LYS A 287 42.25 -22.40 26.02
CA LYS A 287 41.58 -23.33 25.07
C LYS A 287 40.75 -22.73 23.92
N MET A 288 40.85 -21.42 23.65
CA MET A 288 40.21 -20.81 22.46
C MET A 288 41.07 -19.75 21.74
N GLN A 289 42.36 -20.02 21.52
CA GLN A 289 43.22 -19.25 20.60
C GLN A 289 44.24 -20.15 19.88
N GLN A 290 43.78 -21.00 18.95
CA GLN A 290 44.59 -21.56 17.84
C GLN A 290 43.71 -22.35 16.85
N MET A 291 42.95 -21.66 16.00
CA MET A 291 42.25 -22.28 14.84
C MET A 291 42.05 -21.34 13.64
N VAL A 292 42.94 -20.36 13.45
CA VAL A 292 43.10 -19.65 12.16
C VAL A 292 44.59 -19.39 11.97
N GLY A 293 45.26 -20.20 11.13
CA GLY A 293 46.69 -20.05 10.89
C GLY A 293 47.31 -21.19 10.08
N THR A 294 47.56 -20.92 8.79
CA THR A 294 48.66 -21.46 7.98
C THR A 294 48.99 -22.97 8.05
N THR A 295 48.51 -23.73 7.06
CA THR A 295 49.29 -24.83 6.45
C THR A 295 49.08 -24.83 4.93
N VAL A 296 49.96 -24.11 4.23
CA VAL A 296 50.28 -24.35 2.82
C VAL A 296 51.75 -24.77 2.79
N ALA A 297 52.07 -25.68 1.87
CA ALA A 297 53.39 -26.30 1.64
C ALA A 297 53.79 -27.46 2.57
N GLU A 298 54.61 -28.34 1.99
CA GLU A 298 55.39 -29.42 2.63
C GLU A 298 54.62 -30.57 3.29
N ASN A 299 54.19 -31.54 2.47
CA ASN A 299 54.69 -32.92 2.56
C ASN A 299 54.22 -33.78 1.37
N GLY A 300 55.02 -33.78 0.31
CA GLY A 300 54.78 -34.56 -0.90
C GLY A 300 56.01 -35.36 -1.33
N ARG A 301 56.40 -36.36 -0.54
CA ARG A 301 57.32 -37.46 -0.91
C ARG A 301 57.37 -38.52 0.20
N GLN A 302 57.62 -39.77 -0.20
CA GLN A 302 57.77 -40.96 0.65
C GLN A 302 56.50 -41.51 1.32
N GLN A 303 55.71 -42.28 0.57
CA GLN A 303 55.29 -43.64 0.99
C GLN A 303 54.67 -44.41 -0.19
N THR A 304 55.51 -45.14 -0.93
CA THR A 304 55.08 -46.13 -1.92
C THR A 304 55.90 -47.40 -1.73
N GLN A 305 55.33 -48.40 -1.02
CA GLN A 305 55.51 -49.85 -1.24
C GLN A 305 54.84 -50.70 -0.13
N LYS A 306 54.36 -51.90 -0.51
CA LYS A 306 53.61 -52.91 0.28
C LYS A 306 52.20 -52.43 0.69
N MET A 307 51.10 -53.04 0.24
CA MET A 307 50.78 -54.48 0.27
C MET A 307 50.06 -54.95 -1.00
N HIS A 308 50.06 -56.26 -1.25
CA HIS A 308 49.24 -56.93 -2.26
C HIS A 308 47.95 -57.53 -1.65
N SER A 309 47.09 -58.01 -2.56
CA SER A 309 45.96 -58.95 -2.42
C SER A 309 44.64 -58.48 -1.77
N ASP A 310 43.58 -58.86 -2.49
CA ASP A 310 42.17 -59.08 -2.11
C ASP A 310 41.22 -57.88 -1.97
N GLY A 311 40.08 -57.98 -2.68
CA GLY A 311 38.93 -57.06 -2.58
C GLY A 311 38.37 -56.61 -3.93
N ALA A 312 37.20 -57.10 -4.31
CA ALA A 312 36.58 -56.81 -5.60
C ALA A 312 35.79 -55.48 -5.65
N GLY A 313 35.83 -54.82 -6.82
CA GLY A 313 34.67 -54.14 -7.39
C GLY A 313 34.11 -52.89 -6.70
N SER A 314 34.74 -51.74 -6.92
CA SER A 314 34.02 -50.45 -7.00
C SER A 314 34.84 -49.43 -7.80
N SER A 315 34.44 -49.17 -9.04
CA SER A 315 35.06 -48.15 -9.88
C SER A 315 34.52 -46.76 -9.55
N THR A 316 35.03 -46.13 -8.50
CA THR A 316 34.89 -44.67 -8.35
C THR A 316 35.82 -44.01 -9.36
N SER A 317 35.27 -43.51 -10.47
CA SER A 317 36.04 -42.69 -11.40
C SER A 317 36.41 -41.37 -10.71
N SER A 318 37.69 -41.23 -10.34
CA SER A 318 38.24 -39.92 -10.03
C SER A 318 38.31 -39.15 -11.35
N VAL A 319 37.25 -38.41 -11.68
CA VAL A 319 37.23 -37.48 -12.80
C VAL A 319 38.23 -36.38 -12.48
N MET A 320 39.45 -36.53 -12.96
CA MET A 320 40.44 -35.46 -12.97
C MET A 320 39.87 -34.33 -13.84
N PRO A 321 39.70 -33.10 -13.32
CA PRO A 321 39.11 -32.01 -14.08
C PRO A 321 39.96 -31.75 -15.33
N CYS A 322 39.32 -31.70 -16.48
CA CYS A 322 40.05 -31.51 -17.73
C CYS A 322 40.72 -30.13 -17.72
N PRO A 323 42.00 -30.01 -18.12
CA PRO A 323 42.66 -28.70 -18.21
C PRO A 323 41.90 -27.69 -19.07
N ALA A 324 41.13 -28.16 -20.07
CA ALA A 324 40.25 -27.33 -20.88
C ALA A 324 39.00 -26.83 -20.12
N GLU A 325 38.42 -27.63 -19.22
CA GLU A 325 37.31 -27.20 -18.35
C GLU A 325 37.80 -26.13 -17.37
N LEU A 326 38.96 -26.33 -16.74
CA LEU A 326 39.57 -25.33 -15.86
C LEU A 326 39.92 -24.04 -16.62
N ALA A 327 40.39 -24.13 -17.86
CA ALA A 327 40.64 -22.98 -18.72
C ALA A 327 39.34 -22.23 -19.06
N LEU A 328 38.26 -22.94 -19.39
CA LEU A 328 36.93 -22.36 -19.65
C LEU A 328 36.36 -21.68 -18.40
N CYS A 329 36.43 -22.32 -17.24
CA CYS A 329 36.02 -21.72 -15.96
C CYS A 329 36.84 -20.46 -15.64
N ARG A 330 38.16 -20.47 -15.87
CA ARG A 330 39.01 -19.28 -15.70
C ARG A 330 38.66 -18.17 -16.68
N GLN A 331 38.41 -18.49 -17.95
CA GLN A 331 37.99 -17.51 -18.94
C GLN A 331 36.63 -16.87 -18.60
N ALA A 332 35.70 -17.64 -18.04
CA ALA A 332 34.37 -17.15 -17.64
C ALA A 332 34.37 -16.35 -16.32
N VAL A 333 35.27 -16.69 -15.36
CA VAL A 333 35.30 -16.07 -14.02
C VAL A 333 36.32 -14.93 -13.93
N LEU A 334 37.46 -15.05 -14.61
CA LEU A 334 38.55 -14.07 -14.59
C LEU A 334 38.54 -13.21 -15.87
N VAL A 335 37.34 -12.75 -16.26
CA VAL A 335 37.18 -11.78 -17.33
C VAL A 335 37.84 -10.48 -16.89
N ASN A 336 38.94 -10.10 -17.56
CA ASN A 336 39.56 -8.80 -17.34
C ASN A 336 38.58 -7.69 -17.74
N SER A 337 38.59 -6.58 -17.00
CA SER A 337 37.96 -5.34 -17.46
C SER A 337 38.74 -4.79 -18.66
N ASP A 338 38.23 -5.02 -19.86
CA ASP A 338 38.85 -4.70 -21.15
C ASP A 338 39.09 -3.19 -21.33
N GLN A 339 39.89 -2.78 -22.32
CA GLN A 339 40.19 -1.35 -22.54
C GLN A 339 38.95 -0.46 -22.76
N LYS A 340 37.85 -0.98 -23.33
CA LYS A 340 36.57 -0.25 -23.38
C LYS A 340 35.93 -0.08 -22.00
N GLN A 341 36.09 -1.07 -21.12
CA GLN A 341 35.70 -0.97 -19.72
C GLN A 341 36.69 -0.10 -18.92
N GLN A 342 37.95 0.04 -19.33
CA GLN A 342 38.89 1.00 -18.73
C GLN A 342 38.50 2.46 -19.00
N GLN A 343 37.95 2.75 -20.19
CA GLN A 343 37.40 4.08 -20.47
C GLN A 343 36.11 4.34 -19.67
N GLN A 344 35.28 3.32 -19.48
CA GLN A 344 34.14 3.37 -18.53
C GLN A 344 34.60 3.41 -17.06
N LEU A 345 35.77 2.84 -16.72
CA LEU A 345 36.37 2.93 -15.39
C LEU A 345 36.78 4.35 -15.05
N HIS A 346 37.18 5.18 -16.02
CA HIS A 346 37.39 6.60 -15.76
C HIS A 346 36.07 7.33 -15.40
N ASP A 347 34.94 6.93 -15.99
CA ASP A 347 33.59 7.39 -15.58
C ASP A 347 33.12 6.76 -14.25
N TYR A 348 33.73 5.66 -13.80
CA TYR A 348 33.51 5.06 -12.47
C TYR A 348 34.42 5.67 -11.39
N GLU A 349 35.63 6.10 -11.72
CA GLU A 349 36.58 6.78 -10.82
C GLU A 349 36.04 8.14 -10.31
N GLN A 350 35.16 8.79 -11.09
CA GLN A 350 34.46 10.01 -10.66
C GLN A 350 33.20 9.75 -9.81
N ARG A 351 32.81 8.48 -9.59
CA ARG A 351 31.64 8.15 -8.77
C ARG A 351 32.01 8.04 -7.28
N PRO A 352 31.06 8.29 -6.36
CA PRO A 352 31.29 8.07 -4.94
C PRO A 352 31.66 6.61 -4.66
N VAL A 353 32.80 6.40 -4.00
CA VAL A 353 33.24 5.08 -3.52
C VAL A 353 32.28 4.59 -2.43
N ILE A 354 31.94 3.30 -2.44
CA ILE A 354 31.07 2.71 -1.41
C ILE A 354 31.84 2.60 -0.09
N VAL A 355 31.48 3.44 0.87
CA VAL A 355 32.05 3.52 2.23
C VAL A 355 30.92 3.90 3.18
N GLY A 356 30.69 3.06 4.20
CA GLY A 356 29.74 3.36 5.28
C GLY A 356 30.35 4.26 6.35
N TYR A 357 29.52 4.72 7.29
CA TYR A 357 29.99 5.51 8.43
C TYR A 357 30.91 4.68 9.36
N ASP A 358 32.11 5.20 9.63
CA ASP A 358 33.03 4.60 10.59
C ASP A 358 32.71 5.07 12.02
N PHE A 359 32.16 4.19 12.84
CA PHE A 359 31.84 4.45 14.25
C PHE A 359 33.08 4.67 15.14
N ASN A 360 34.30 4.41 14.66
CA ASN A 360 35.51 4.84 15.36
C ASN A 360 35.62 6.38 15.43
N ALA A 361 34.92 7.12 14.56
CA ALA A 361 34.78 8.58 14.62
C ALA A 361 33.75 9.07 15.68
N GLY A 362 33.20 8.16 16.50
CA GLY A 362 32.18 8.45 17.51
C GLY A 362 30.75 8.36 16.96
N ILE A 363 29.80 9.01 17.64
CA ILE A 363 28.38 9.04 17.22
C ILE A 363 28.06 10.45 16.72
N GLN A 364 28.19 10.67 15.40
CA GLN A 364 27.87 11.93 14.76
C GLN A 364 26.69 11.75 13.79
N TRP A 365 25.46 12.03 14.26
CA TRP A 365 24.23 11.75 13.51
C TRP A 365 24.15 12.40 12.13
N GLU A 366 24.70 13.61 11.95
CA GLU A 366 24.75 14.26 10.64
C GLU A 366 25.67 13.51 9.68
N ALA A 367 26.91 13.20 10.10
CA ALA A 367 27.87 12.48 9.27
C ALA A 367 27.41 11.04 8.96
N LEU A 368 26.70 10.38 9.88
CA LEU A 368 26.06 9.09 9.65
C LEU A 368 24.99 9.17 8.56
N LEU A 369 24.13 10.19 8.57
CA LEU A 369 23.10 10.36 7.53
C LEU A 369 23.69 10.86 6.21
N ASP A 370 24.77 11.63 6.23
CA ASP A 370 25.47 12.06 5.03
C ASP A 370 26.20 10.89 4.34
N SER A 371 26.72 9.92 5.12
CA SER A 371 27.31 8.68 4.58
C SER A 371 26.29 7.77 3.89
N PHE A 372 24.98 7.97 4.06
CA PHE A 372 23.98 7.12 3.41
C PHE A 372 24.12 7.15 1.88
N LEU A 373 24.56 8.29 1.31
CA LEU A 373 24.88 8.40 -0.12
C LEU A 373 25.88 7.33 -0.59
N THR A 374 26.90 7.04 0.22
CA THR A 374 27.98 6.08 -0.06
C THR A 374 27.77 4.70 0.57
N THR A 375 26.64 4.46 1.26
CA THR A 375 26.35 3.15 1.88
C THR A 375 25.75 2.13 0.90
N GLY A 376 25.04 2.57 -0.15
CA GLY A 376 24.42 1.70 -1.14
C GLY A 376 22.92 1.44 -0.92
N PHE A 377 22.28 0.79 -1.91
CA PHE A 377 20.86 0.43 -1.91
C PHE A 377 19.93 1.61 -1.53
N GLN A 378 18.94 1.37 -0.68
CA GLN A 378 17.96 2.39 -0.25
C GLN A 378 18.58 3.49 0.64
N ALA A 379 19.75 3.27 1.25
CA ALA A 379 20.48 4.33 1.93
C ALA A 379 20.93 5.39 0.91
N SER A 380 21.51 4.97 -0.22
CA SER A 380 21.89 5.92 -1.29
C SER A 380 20.67 6.66 -1.85
N HIS A 381 19.52 5.99 -2.01
CA HIS A 381 18.28 6.66 -2.44
C HIS A 381 17.80 7.70 -1.42
N MET A 382 17.92 7.42 -0.11
CA MET A 382 17.61 8.40 0.94
C MET A 382 18.60 9.58 0.95
N GLY A 383 19.90 9.34 0.70
CA GLY A 383 20.88 10.40 0.52
C GLY A 383 20.57 11.31 -0.68
N ILE A 384 20.19 10.73 -1.81
CA ILE A 384 19.76 11.48 -3.01
C ILE A 384 18.45 12.25 -2.72
N ALA A 385 17.49 11.67 -1.99
CA ALA A 385 16.26 12.36 -1.59
C ALA A 385 16.53 13.59 -0.71
N ILE A 386 17.50 13.50 0.21
CA ILE A 386 17.96 14.65 1.02
C ILE A 386 18.57 15.74 0.12
N GLN A 387 19.40 15.37 -0.86
CA GLN A 387 19.98 16.32 -1.81
C GLN A 387 18.90 17.03 -2.65
N GLU A 388 17.95 16.29 -3.22
CA GLU A 388 16.91 16.88 -4.07
C GLU A 388 15.93 17.76 -3.28
N ILE A 389 15.59 17.40 -2.03
CA ILE A 389 14.76 18.26 -1.17
C ILE A 389 15.54 19.52 -0.74
N ASN A 390 16.83 19.43 -0.41
CA ASN A 390 17.63 20.62 -0.15
C ASN A 390 17.71 21.54 -1.38
N ALA A 391 17.88 20.97 -2.57
CA ALA A 391 17.86 21.74 -3.81
C ALA A 391 16.47 22.36 -4.12
N MET A 392 15.36 21.71 -3.73
CA MET A 392 14.02 22.33 -3.77
C MET A 392 13.94 23.54 -2.81
N ILE A 393 14.46 23.41 -1.58
CA ILE A 393 14.44 24.47 -0.56
C ILE A 393 15.29 25.66 -0.98
N GLU A 394 16.52 25.41 -1.43
CA GLU A 394 17.45 26.43 -1.94
C GLU A 394 16.82 27.18 -3.11
N GLU A 395 16.32 26.47 -4.11
CA GLU A 395 15.70 27.07 -5.28
C GLU A 395 14.43 27.85 -4.93
N ARG A 396 13.61 27.34 -4.00
CA ARG A 396 12.41 28.03 -3.47
C ARG A 396 12.74 29.31 -2.69
N SER A 397 13.94 29.39 -2.09
CA SER A 397 14.39 30.57 -1.33
C SER A 397 14.83 31.73 -2.22
N VAL A 398 15.12 31.49 -3.50
CA VAL A 398 15.54 32.53 -4.46
C VAL A 398 14.40 33.54 -4.66
N PRO A 399 14.64 34.85 -4.43
CA PRO A 399 13.64 35.89 -4.68
C PRO A 399 13.21 35.94 -6.15
N VAL A 400 11.91 36.16 -6.37
CA VAL A 400 11.34 36.34 -7.70
C VAL A 400 10.81 37.75 -7.87
N GLN A 401 11.26 38.40 -8.93
CA GLN A 401 10.60 39.56 -9.53
C GLN A 401 9.73 39.06 -10.68
N PHE A 402 8.48 39.50 -10.73
CA PHE A 402 7.55 39.18 -11.80
C PHE A 402 7.47 40.37 -12.75
N GLU A 403 7.32 40.11 -14.05
CA GLU A 403 7.17 41.15 -15.07
C GLU A 403 5.87 41.96 -14.85
N PRO A 404 5.83 43.24 -15.26
CA PRO A 404 4.62 44.05 -15.18
C PRO A 404 3.42 43.37 -15.85
N GLY A 405 2.28 43.33 -15.15
CA GLY A 405 1.05 42.66 -15.61
C GLY A 405 0.97 41.16 -15.27
N VAL A 406 2.05 40.53 -14.79
CA VAL A 406 2.05 39.13 -14.37
C VAL A 406 1.71 39.03 -12.88
N ASP A 407 0.51 38.52 -12.57
CA ASP A 407 0.00 38.40 -11.19
C ASP A 407 0.91 37.55 -10.28
N PRO A 408 1.54 38.11 -9.23
CA PRO A 408 2.48 37.39 -8.37
C PRO A 408 1.82 36.40 -7.39
N PHE A 409 0.49 36.21 -7.45
CA PHE A 409 -0.26 35.29 -6.59
C PHE A 409 -0.94 34.14 -7.36
N PHE A 410 -1.35 33.10 -6.62
CA PHE A 410 -2.24 32.05 -7.11
C PHE A 410 -3.72 32.44 -6.91
N ASP A 411 -4.61 31.89 -7.73
CA ASP A 411 -6.05 32.20 -7.70
C ASP A 411 -6.80 31.58 -6.52
N TYR A 412 -6.18 30.63 -5.82
CA TYR A 412 -6.69 29.99 -4.61
C TYR A 412 -5.51 29.76 -3.64
N PRO A 413 -5.70 29.84 -2.31
CA PRO A 413 -6.93 30.19 -1.58
C PRO A 413 -7.39 31.64 -1.77
N GLN A 414 -8.63 31.92 -1.39
CA GLN A 414 -9.28 33.25 -1.39
C GLN A 414 -9.94 33.52 -0.03
N PRO A 415 -10.14 34.78 0.40
CA PRO A 415 -9.67 36.01 -0.24
C PRO A 415 -8.15 36.24 -0.07
N ASN A 416 -7.55 35.54 0.90
CA ASN A 416 -6.14 35.68 1.25
C ASN A 416 -5.24 34.84 0.33
N ARG A 417 -4.98 35.36 -0.87
CA ARG A 417 -4.21 34.68 -1.92
C ARG A 417 -2.77 34.34 -1.52
N ARG A 418 -2.28 33.19 -2.02
CA ARG A 418 -0.91 32.71 -1.80
C ARG A 418 0.06 33.30 -2.82
N ARG A 419 1.18 33.88 -2.37
CA ARG A 419 2.24 34.42 -3.25
C ARG A 419 3.04 33.29 -3.91
N ARG A 420 3.30 33.42 -5.21
CA ARG A 420 4.10 32.48 -6.00
C ARG A 420 5.59 32.62 -5.65
N ARG A 421 6.28 31.47 -5.51
CA ARG A 421 7.73 31.37 -5.23
C ARG A 421 8.48 30.90 -6.48
N ARG A 422 9.81 30.87 -6.43
CA ARG A 422 10.64 30.39 -7.55
C ARG A 422 10.39 28.91 -7.87
N LEU A 423 10.15 28.11 -6.83
CA LEU A 423 9.74 26.72 -6.92
C LEU A 423 8.57 26.49 -5.96
N THR A 424 7.51 25.88 -6.48
CA THR A 424 6.30 25.49 -5.73
C THR A 424 6.44 24.04 -5.28
N ILE A 425 6.40 23.77 -3.97
CA ILE A 425 6.50 22.41 -3.43
C ILE A 425 5.10 21.83 -3.19
N PHE A 426 4.81 20.72 -3.86
CA PHE A 426 3.62 19.90 -3.63
C PHE A 426 3.98 18.74 -2.70
N LEU A 427 3.29 18.66 -1.56
CA LEU A 427 3.43 17.58 -0.58
C LEU A 427 2.23 16.64 -0.66
N GLY A 428 2.48 15.35 -0.87
CA GLY A 428 1.45 14.31 -0.81
C GLY A 428 1.70 13.36 0.35
N TYR A 429 0.68 13.04 1.15
CA TYR A 429 0.75 11.96 2.13
C TYR A 429 -0.59 11.19 2.25
N THR A 430 -0.53 9.89 2.49
CA THR A 430 -1.70 9.04 2.75
C THR A 430 -2.19 9.11 4.20
N SER A 431 -3.48 8.84 4.43
CA SER A 431 -4.16 8.95 5.74
C SER A 431 -3.42 8.29 6.91
N ASN A 432 -2.93 7.06 6.72
CA ASN A 432 -2.20 6.30 7.75
C ASN A 432 -0.95 7.04 8.29
N LEU A 433 -0.36 7.96 7.51
CA LEU A 433 0.78 8.76 7.96
C LEU A 433 0.34 9.87 8.93
N VAL A 434 -0.88 10.40 8.80
CA VAL A 434 -1.49 11.30 9.78
C VAL A 434 -2.00 10.55 11.00
N THR A 435 -2.46 9.30 10.85
CA THR A 435 -2.73 8.41 11.99
C THR A 435 -1.45 8.12 12.81
N SER A 436 -0.30 8.05 12.15
CA SER A 436 1.03 7.91 12.79
C SER A 436 1.52 9.21 13.47
N GLY A 437 2.73 9.17 14.05
CA GLY A 437 3.44 10.36 14.57
C GLY A 437 4.09 11.25 13.49
N LEU A 438 3.98 10.92 12.19
CA LEU A 438 4.40 11.83 11.12
C LEU A 438 3.49 13.06 10.99
N ARG A 439 2.28 13.04 11.58
CA ARG A 439 1.42 14.22 11.68
C ARG A 439 2.18 15.43 12.20
N GLU A 440 2.91 15.27 13.30
CA GLU A 440 3.67 16.35 13.93
C GLU A 440 4.79 16.87 13.01
N THR A 441 5.39 15.98 12.20
CA THR A 441 6.34 16.32 11.14
C THR A 441 5.69 17.12 10.01
N PHE A 442 4.53 16.71 9.50
CA PHE A 442 3.81 17.47 8.46
C PHE A 442 3.35 18.83 9.00
N ARG A 443 2.79 18.86 10.21
CA ARG A 443 2.38 20.08 10.92
C ARG A 443 3.54 21.08 11.05
N TYR A 444 4.76 20.61 11.34
CA TYR A 444 5.96 21.46 11.34
C TYR A 444 6.27 22.08 9.97
N LEU A 445 6.15 21.30 8.88
CA LEU A 445 6.36 21.81 7.52
C LEU A 445 5.34 22.87 7.13
N LEU A 446 4.07 22.71 7.55
CA LEU A 446 3.02 23.69 7.26
C LEU A 446 3.11 24.92 8.17
N GLU A 447 3.37 24.77 9.47
CA GLU A 447 3.59 25.87 10.43
C GLU A 447 4.69 26.84 9.95
N HIS A 448 5.79 26.28 9.46
CA HIS A 448 6.93 27.07 8.96
C HIS A 448 6.85 27.39 7.46
N ASP A 449 5.70 27.18 6.81
CA ASP A 449 5.42 27.55 5.42
C ASP A 449 6.47 27.00 4.42
N GLN A 450 6.92 25.77 4.68
CA GLN A 450 7.98 25.08 3.94
C GLN A 450 7.48 24.42 2.64
N VAL A 451 6.17 24.18 2.54
CA VAL A 451 5.50 23.64 1.35
C VAL A 451 4.47 24.65 0.81
N ASP A 452 3.96 24.44 -0.40
CA ASP A 452 3.03 25.37 -1.06
C ASP A 452 1.65 24.80 -1.33
N CYS A 453 1.55 23.48 -1.53
CA CYS A 453 0.31 22.78 -1.80
C CYS A 453 0.35 21.41 -1.12
N VAL A 454 -0.79 20.93 -0.60
CA VAL A 454 -0.92 19.60 -0.02
C VAL A 454 -2.00 18.81 -0.75
N VAL A 455 -1.79 17.51 -0.94
CA VAL A 455 -2.84 16.55 -1.33
C VAL A 455 -2.86 15.39 -0.33
N THR A 456 -4.05 15.01 0.14
CA THR A 456 -4.23 13.84 1.02
C THR A 456 -5.59 13.17 0.78
N SER A 457 -5.89 12.08 1.50
CA SER A 457 -7.22 11.43 1.53
C SER A 457 -8.05 11.88 2.74
N ALA A 458 -9.35 11.55 2.81
CA ALA A 458 -10.24 12.01 3.89
C ALA A 458 -9.68 11.68 5.29
N GLY A 459 -9.22 10.43 5.48
CA GLY A 459 -8.51 10.00 6.68
C GLY A 459 -7.28 10.84 7.05
N GLY A 460 -6.64 11.54 6.10
CA GLY A 460 -5.52 12.45 6.35
C GLY A 460 -5.94 13.86 6.78
N VAL A 461 -7.23 14.19 6.68
CA VAL A 461 -7.85 15.41 7.20
C VAL A 461 -8.51 15.11 8.55
N GLU A 462 -9.39 14.13 8.60
CA GLU A 462 -10.19 13.85 9.81
C GLU A 462 -9.33 13.38 10.99
N GLU A 463 -8.33 12.51 10.79
CA GLU A 463 -7.44 12.07 11.88
C GLU A 463 -6.58 13.22 12.44
N ASP A 464 -6.31 14.28 11.66
CA ASP A 464 -5.61 15.47 12.16
C ASP A 464 -6.48 16.29 13.12
N ILE A 465 -7.77 16.45 12.77
CA ILE A 465 -8.75 17.16 13.57
C ILE A 465 -9.11 16.34 14.82
N ILE A 466 -9.42 15.05 14.63
CA ILE A 466 -9.74 14.09 15.70
C ILE A 466 -8.64 14.08 16.77
N LYS A 467 -7.36 14.11 16.37
CA LYS A 467 -6.22 14.16 17.31
C LYS A 467 -6.11 15.44 18.14
N CYS A 468 -6.80 16.51 17.76
CA CYS A 468 -6.94 17.69 18.62
C CYS A 468 -7.97 17.43 19.74
N LEU A 469 -9.02 16.65 19.44
CA LEU A 469 -10.10 16.30 20.35
C LEU A 469 -9.73 15.14 21.30
N ARG A 470 -9.22 14.02 20.77
CA ARG A 470 -8.86 12.80 21.52
C ARG A 470 -7.66 12.06 20.90
N PRO A 471 -6.79 11.42 21.71
CA PRO A 471 -5.57 10.78 21.21
C PRO A 471 -5.80 9.44 20.50
N THR A 472 -4.82 9.07 19.67
CA THR A 472 -4.62 7.72 19.12
C THR A 472 -3.59 6.98 19.98
N TYR A 473 -3.74 5.66 20.16
CA TYR A 473 -2.88 4.85 21.02
C TYR A 473 -2.05 3.81 20.25
N LEU A 474 -0.94 3.35 20.84
CA LEU A 474 -0.18 2.23 20.33
C LEU A 474 -0.84 0.89 20.72
N GLY A 475 -0.89 -0.04 19.77
CA GLY A 475 -1.33 -1.43 19.94
C GLY A 475 -0.47 -2.37 19.10
N SER A 476 -1.10 -3.35 18.42
CA SER A 476 -0.39 -4.33 17.60
C SER A 476 -1.20 -4.80 16.40
N PHE A 477 -0.51 -5.02 15.27
CA PHE A 477 -1.08 -5.61 14.05
C PHE A 477 -1.81 -6.94 14.28
N LYS A 478 -1.45 -7.68 15.34
CA LYS A 478 -1.96 -9.02 15.64
C LYS A 478 -3.20 -9.03 16.55
N MET A 479 -3.71 -7.87 16.99
CA MET A 479 -4.87 -7.81 17.89
C MET A 479 -6.16 -8.29 17.19
N PRO A 480 -6.96 -9.18 17.80
CA PRO A 480 -8.15 -9.77 17.18
C PRO A 480 -9.24 -8.72 16.88
N GLY A 481 -9.71 -8.69 15.63
CA GLY A 481 -10.69 -7.69 15.18
C GLY A 481 -12.07 -7.82 15.84
N ASN A 482 -12.46 -9.03 16.24
CA ASN A 482 -13.72 -9.29 16.96
C ASN A 482 -13.71 -8.69 18.37
N GLU A 483 -12.61 -8.86 19.12
CA GLU A 483 -12.45 -8.29 20.46
C GLU A 483 -12.39 -6.76 20.40
N LEU A 484 -11.62 -6.22 19.45
CA LEU A 484 -11.54 -4.79 19.22
C LEU A 484 -12.91 -4.18 18.86
N ARG A 485 -13.67 -4.81 17.96
CA ARG A 485 -15.02 -4.35 17.59
C ARG A 485 -16.00 -4.42 18.77
N ALA A 486 -15.96 -5.48 19.57
CA ALA A 486 -16.80 -5.61 20.76
C ALA A 486 -16.45 -4.55 21.83
N GLY A 487 -15.18 -4.16 21.94
CA GLY A 487 -14.72 -3.07 22.81
C GLY A 487 -14.88 -1.66 22.22
N GLY A 488 -15.42 -1.50 21.01
CA GLY A 488 -15.54 -0.19 20.36
C GLY A 488 -14.19 0.46 20.03
N ILE A 489 -13.20 -0.33 19.59
CA ILE A 489 -11.86 0.13 19.23
C ILE A 489 -11.59 -0.16 17.76
N ASN A 490 -11.23 0.86 16.99
CA ASN A 490 -10.85 0.74 15.59
C ASN A 490 -9.31 0.59 15.50
N ARG A 491 -8.80 -0.22 14.57
CA ARG A 491 -7.36 -0.51 14.44
C ARG A 491 -6.81 -0.13 13.06
N ALA A 492 -5.86 0.80 13.04
CA ALA A 492 -5.09 1.20 11.88
C ALA A 492 -3.66 0.64 11.99
N GLY A 493 -3.38 -0.50 11.37
CA GLY A 493 -2.08 -1.17 11.50
C GLY A 493 -1.83 -1.66 12.94
N ASN A 494 -0.83 -1.08 13.61
CA ASN A 494 -0.54 -1.22 15.04
C ASN A 494 -1.04 -0.05 15.91
N LEU A 495 -1.92 0.81 15.40
CA LEU A 495 -2.49 1.94 16.13
C LEU A 495 -3.96 1.67 16.46
N LEU A 496 -4.43 2.19 17.59
CA LEU A 496 -5.77 2.02 18.13
C LEU A 496 -6.47 3.36 18.29
N ILE A 497 -7.69 3.46 17.75
CA ILE A 497 -8.52 4.66 17.75
C ILE A 497 -9.86 4.28 18.41
N PRO A 498 -10.10 4.65 19.68
CA PRO A 498 -11.37 4.37 20.35
C PRO A 498 -12.53 5.03 19.61
N ASN A 499 -13.68 4.36 19.49
CA ASN A 499 -14.81 4.89 18.73
C ASN A 499 -15.36 6.20 19.32
N SER A 500 -15.13 6.44 20.62
CA SER A 500 -15.43 7.69 21.30
C SER A 500 -14.72 8.93 20.70
N ASN A 501 -13.66 8.72 19.92
CA ASN A 501 -12.98 9.77 19.16
C ASN A 501 -13.86 10.25 18.00
N TYR A 502 -14.50 9.34 17.27
CA TYR A 502 -15.42 9.66 16.18
C TYR A 502 -16.74 10.25 16.71
N CYS A 503 -17.23 9.83 17.89
CA CYS A 503 -18.35 10.49 18.56
C CYS A 503 -18.04 11.95 18.94
N ALA A 504 -16.85 12.23 19.47
CA ALA A 504 -16.43 13.60 19.76
C ALA A 504 -16.23 14.44 18.49
N PHE A 505 -15.85 13.81 17.38
CA PHE A 505 -15.76 14.46 16.08
C PHE A 505 -17.13 14.81 15.50
N GLU A 506 -18.12 13.91 15.62
CA GLU A 506 -19.53 14.17 15.29
C GLU A 506 -20.08 15.38 16.06
N GLU A 507 -19.90 15.39 17.39
CA GLU A 507 -20.31 16.49 18.29
C GLU A 507 -19.70 17.84 17.87
N TRP A 508 -18.43 17.85 17.48
CA TRP A 508 -17.71 19.06 17.04
C TRP A 508 -18.08 19.50 15.61
N LEU A 509 -18.26 18.55 14.69
CA LEU A 509 -18.42 18.81 13.27
C LEU A 509 -19.84 19.22 12.90
N ASN A 510 -20.87 18.62 13.50
CA ASN A 510 -22.27 18.86 13.13
C ASN A 510 -22.68 20.35 13.14
N PRO A 511 -22.33 21.17 14.16
CA PRO A 511 -22.63 22.60 14.15
C PRO A 511 -21.90 23.38 13.05
N ILE A 512 -20.77 22.88 12.55
CA ILE A 512 -20.04 23.49 11.43
C ILE A 512 -20.72 23.13 10.11
N LEU A 513 -21.18 21.88 9.94
CA LEU A 513 -21.95 21.48 8.76
C LEU A 513 -23.31 22.20 8.67
N ASP A 514 -23.98 22.44 9.80
CA ASP A 514 -25.20 23.25 9.86
C ASP A 514 -24.94 24.68 9.29
N LYS A 515 -23.85 25.36 9.72
CA LYS A 515 -23.43 26.66 9.14
C LYS A 515 -23.06 26.56 7.66
N CYS A 516 -22.29 25.56 7.25
CA CYS A 516 -21.88 25.39 5.85
C CYS A 516 -23.09 25.18 4.92
N LEU A 517 -24.12 24.45 5.36
CA LEU A 517 -25.36 24.26 4.62
C LEU A 517 -26.19 25.55 4.57
N GLU A 518 -26.24 26.32 5.65
CA GLU A 518 -26.85 27.66 5.66
C GLU A 518 -26.14 28.62 4.69
N GLU A 519 -24.81 28.68 4.71
CA GLU A 519 -23.99 29.47 3.79
C GLU A 519 -24.19 29.03 2.32
N GLN A 520 -24.37 27.73 2.06
CA GLN A 520 -24.72 27.20 0.73
C GLN A 520 -26.11 27.68 0.29
N ARG A 521 -27.12 27.58 1.16
CA ARG A 521 -28.52 27.94 0.87
C ARG A 521 -28.75 29.45 0.72
N LEU A 522 -28.20 30.25 1.63
CA LEU A 522 -28.49 31.69 1.73
C LEU A 522 -27.52 32.57 0.94
N GLN A 523 -26.26 32.17 0.82
CA GLN A 523 -25.21 32.98 0.17
C GLN A 523 -24.79 32.40 -1.20
N GLY A 524 -25.32 31.23 -1.58
CA GLY A 524 -24.90 30.52 -2.79
C GLY A 524 -23.48 29.96 -2.72
N THR A 525 -22.95 29.73 -1.50
CA THR A 525 -21.58 29.26 -1.31
C THR A 525 -21.39 27.88 -1.93
N ARG A 526 -20.57 27.82 -2.98
CA ARG A 526 -20.17 26.57 -3.63
C ARG A 526 -19.01 25.95 -2.86
N TRP A 527 -19.29 24.91 -2.09
CA TRP A 527 -18.27 24.17 -1.36
C TRP A 527 -17.47 23.26 -2.29
N THR A 528 -16.19 23.14 -1.97
CA THR A 528 -15.25 22.19 -2.56
C THR A 528 -14.51 21.51 -1.40
N PRO A 529 -13.86 20.35 -1.61
CA PRO A 529 -13.06 19.73 -0.57
C PRO A 529 -12.05 20.69 0.08
N SER A 530 -11.27 21.44 -0.71
CA SER A 530 -10.27 22.37 -0.16
C SER A 530 -10.88 23.52 0.64
N LYS A 531 -12.02 24.09 0.19
CA LYS A 531 -12.77 25.12 0.93
C LYS A 531 -13.28 24.59 2.28
N LEU A 532 -13.85 23.38 2.29
CA LEU A 532 -14.32 22.77 3.52
C LEU A 532 -13.14 22.47 4.47
N ILE A 533 -12.04 21.90 3.97
CA ILE A 533 -10.85 21.63 4.79
C ILE A 533 -10.27 22.94 5.38
N ALA A 534 -10.23 24.03 4.62
CA ALA A 534 -9.83 25.34 5.12
C ALA A 534 -10.77 25.88 6.21
N ARG A 535 -12.10 25.70 6.06
CA ARG A 535 -13.09 26.02 7.09
C ARG A 535 -12.87 25.21 8.38
N LEU A 536 -12.67 23.89 8.26
CA LEU A 536 -12.39 23.01 9.40
C LEU A 536 -11.07 23.38 10.10
N GLY A 537 -10.04 23.77 9.34
CA GLY A 537 -8.78 24.31 9.88
C GLY A 537 -8.94 25.62 10.65
N SER A 538 -9.86 26.49 10.21
CA SER A 538 -10.24 27.71 10.94
C SER A 538 -11.00 27.40 12.23
N GLU A 539 -12.00 26.52 12.18
CA GLU A 539 -12.90 26.23 13.30
C GLU A 539 -12.24 25.37 14.40
N ILE A 540 -11.21 24.55 14.07
CA ILE A 540 -10.52 23.74 15.09
C ILE A 540 -9.60 24.58 15.99
N GLY A 541 -9.10 25.73 15.49
CA GLY A 541 -8.36 26.73 16.28
C GLY A 541 -7.04 26.27 16.93
N ASP A 542 -6.58 25.05 16.67
CA ASP A 542 -5.52 24.40 17.44
C ASP A 542 -4.18 24.33 16.70
N LYS A 543 -3.12 24.91 17.30
CA LYS A 543 -1.74 24.90 16.77
C LYS A 543 -1.12 23.50 16.64
N ARG A 544 -1.76 22.45 17.16
CA ARG A 544 -1.40 21.05 16.95
C ARG A 544 -1.87 20.50 15.60
N SER A 545 -2.88 21.11 14.97
CA SER A 545 -3.47 20.67 13.70
C SER A 545 -2.64 21.08 12.47
N ILE A 546 -2.50 20.15 11.52
CA ILE A 546 -2.05 20.42 10.15
C ILE A 546 -3.03 21.37 9.44
N CYS A 547 -4.33 21.08 9.51
CA CYS A 547 -5.38 21.88 8.84
C CYS A 547 -5.42 23.34 9.35
N TYR A 548 -5.21 23.57 10.65
CA TYR A 548 -5.08 24.91 11.21
C TYR A 548 -3.93 25.70 10.56
N TRP A 549 -2.72 25.12 10.53
CA TRP A 549 -1.57 25.78 9.92
C TRP A 549 -1.70 25.92 8.40
N ALA A 550 -2.38 24.99 7.74
CA ALA A 550 -2.71 25.08 6.32
C ALA A 550 -3.59 26.31 6.02
N TRP A 551 -4.67 26.47 6.77
CA TRP A 551 -5.55 27.64 6.69
C TRP A 551 -4.78 28.93 7.00
N HIS A 552 -4.09 28.99 8.16
CA HIS A 552 -3.35 30.17 8.63
C HIS A 552 -2.29 30.63 7.61
N ASN A 553 -1.49 29.71 7.09
CA ASN A 553 -0.42 30.01 6.14
C ASN A 553 -0.85 29.95 4.67
N ARG A 554 -2.16 29.85 4.39
CA ARG A 554 -2.75 29.90 3.05
C ARG A 554 -2.17 28.80 2.14
N ILE A 555 -2.02 27.60 2.68
CA ILE A 555 -1.59 26.39 1.97
C ILE A 555 -2.86 25.58 1.67
N PRO A 556 -3.27 25.42 0.40
CA PRO A 556 -4.43 24.63 0.06
C PRO A 556 -4.17 23.13 0.31
N ILE A 557 -5.13 22.45 0.93
CA ILE A 557 -5.19 20.99 1.03
C ILE A 557 -6.27 20.50 0.07
N PHE A 558 -5.89 19.73 -0.95
CA PHE A 558 -6.83 19.10 -1.87
C PHE A 558 -7.10 17.65 -1.46
N CYS A 559 -8.36 17.25 -1.52
CA CYS A 559 -8.80 15.87 -1.27
C CYS A 559 -10.00 15.54 -2.16
N PRO A 560 -9.80 15.05 -3.40
CA PRO A 560 -10.91 14.83 -4.34
C PRO A 560 -11.90 13.74 -3.89
N ALA A 561 -11.50 12.88 -2.95
CA ALA A 561 -12.35 11.86 -2.34
C ALA A 561 -12.52 12.13 -0.83
N LEU A 562 -12.97 13.35 -0.47
CA LEU A 562 -13.16 13.77 0.93
C LEU A 562 -14.28 13.00 1.66
N THR A 563 -15.15 12.32 0.93
CA THR A 563 -16.23 11.48 1.45
C THR A 563 -15.80 10.04 1.82
N ASP A 564 -14.55 9.63 1.56
CA ASP A 564 -14.03 8.28 1.82
C ASP A 564 -13.41 8.17 3.24
N GLY A 565 -14.23 8.40 4.26
CA GLY A 565 -13.81 8.42 5.67
C GLY A 565 -14.93 8.81 6.64
N SER A 566 -14.59 8.99 7.93
CA SER A 566 -15.54 9.41 8.97
C SER A 566 -16.16 10.78 8.67
N LEU A 567 -15.45 11.69 7.99
CA LEU A 567 -16.04 12.95 7.51
C LEU A 567 -17.18 12.69 6.49
N GLY A 568 -17.07 11.63 5.68
CA GLY A 568 -18.14 11.16 4.81
C GLY A 568 -19.34 10.60 5.57
N ASP A 569 -19.10 9.80 6.62
CA ASP A 569 -20.17 9.31 7.51
C ASP A 569 -20.97 10.47 8.12
N MET A 570 -20.27 11.52 8.59
CA MET A 570 -20.92 12.70 9.17
C MET A 570 -21.68 13.54 8.14
N LEU A 571 -21.14 13.73 6.93
CA LEU A 571 -21.87 14.34 5.82
C LEU A 571 -23.13 13.55 5.43
N TYR A 572 -23.06 12.22 5.49
CA TYR A 572 -24.22 11.35 5.28
C TYR A 572 -25.28 11.53 6.38
N PHE A 573 -24.92 11.40 7.66
CA PHE A 573 -25.87 11.60 8.78
C PHE A 573 -26.48 13.02 8.76
N HIS A 574 -25.66 14.03 8.45
CA HIS A 574 -26.09 15.42 8.32
C HIS A 574 -27.13 15.62 7.20
N SER A 575 -26.90 15.03 6.02
CA SER A 575 -27.87 15.11 4.91
C SER A 575 -29.17 14.37 5.22
N VAL A 576 -29.12 13.20 5.87
CA VAL A 576 -30.32 12.46 6.32
C VAL A 576 -31.12 13.26 7.35
N LYS A 577 -30.46 13.87 8.35
CA LYS A 577 -31.09 14.78 9.33
C LYS A 577 -31.78 15.97 8.67
N ASN A 578 -31.25 16.45 7.54
CA ASN A 578 -31.78 17.58 6.77
C ASN A 578 -32.73 17.15 5.62
N GLY A 579 -33.32 15.94 5.68
CA GLY A 579 -34.34 15.50 4.72
C GLY A 579 -33.81 15.18 3.33
N GLY A 580 -32.50 14.90 3.20
CA GLY A 580 -31.81 14.65 1.93
C GLY A 580 -31.16 15.89 1.31
N ASP A 581 -31.42 17.10 1.83
CA ASP A 581 -30.72 18.31 1.40
C ASP A 581 -29.42 18.48 2.20
N GLY A 582 -28.28 18.36 1.53
CA GLY A 582 -26.95 18.31 2.14
C GLY A 582 -25.93 19.23 1.45
N ILE A 583 -24.73 19.29 2.04
CA ILE A 583 -23.62 20.06 1.48
C ILE A 583 -23.14 19.41 0.18
N VAL A 584 -23.04 20.19 -0.88
CA VAL A 584 -22.54 19.76 -2.19
C VAL A 584 -21.05 20.08 -2.28
N LEU A 585 -20.21 19.05 -2.45
CA LEU A 585 -18.76 19.20 -2.62
C LEU A 585 -18.36 19.07 -4.09
N ASP A 586 -18.11 20.21 -4.74
CA ASP A 586 -17.65 20.28 -6.13
C ASP A 586 -16.14 19.96 -6.23
N ILE A 587 -15.81 18.87 -6.92
CA ILE A 587 -14.43 18.43 -7.15
C ILE A 587 -13.81 19.04 -8.42
N VAL A 588 -14.62 19.61 -9.32
CA VAL A 588 -14.16 20.17 -10.61
C VAL A 588 -13.52 21.54 -10.39
N GLU A 589 -14.09 22.35 -9.50
CA GLU A 589 -13.48 23.63 -9.11
C GLU A 589 -12.14 23.41 -8.40
N ASP A 590 -12.04 22.43 -7.50
CA ASP A 590 -10.78 22.03 -6.84
C ASP A 590 -9.72 21.54 -7.84
N LEU A 591 -10.12 20.71 -8.82
CA LEU A 591 -9.23 20.28 -9.91
C LEU A 591 -8.70 21.47 -10.72
N ARG A 592 -9.54 22.47 -10.99
CA ARG A 592 -9.10 23.71 -11.67
C ARG A 592 -8.09 24.48 -10.83
N PHE A 593 -8.30 24.61 -9.52
CA PHE A 593 -7.33 25.28 -8.64
C PHE A 593 -5.98 24.56 -8.60
N LEU A 594 -5.98 23.24 -8.38
CA LEU A 594 -4.75 22.44 -8.33
C LEU A 594 -3.97 22.48 -9.65
N ASN A 595 -4.65 22.25 -10.79
CA ASN A 595 -4.01 22.29 -12.11
C ASN A 595 -3.49 23.70 -12.45
N THR A 596 -4.27 24.75 -12.18
CA THR A 596 -3.84 26.14 -12.44
C THR A 596 -2.64 26.53 -11.57
N MET A 597 -2.57 26.04 -10.34
CA MET A 597 -1.42 26.23 -9.45
C MET A 597 -0.15 25.61 -10.04
N ALA A 598 -0.22 24.39 -10.59
CA ALA A 598 0.90 23.77 -11.29
C ALA A 598 1.29 24.55 -12.57
N VAL A 599 0.31 24.86 -13.44
CA VAL A 599 0.53 25.61 -14.70
C VAL A 599 1.20 26.97 -14.46
N ARG A 600 0.75 27.72 -13.44
CA ARG A 600 1.33 29.04 -13.10
C ARG A 600 2.58 28.98 -12.22
N SER A 601 3.11 27.80 -11.92
CA SER A 601 4.34 27.65 -11.14
C SER A 601 5.58 27.70 -12.03
N LEU A 602 6.50 28.61 -11.72
CA LEU A 602 7.77 28.77 -12.44
C LEU A 602 8.56 27.47 -12.48
N ARG A 603 8.72 26.82 -11.32
CA ARG A 603 9.22 25.44 -11.17
C ARG A 603 8.39 24.69 -10.14
N THR A 604 8.39 23.36 -10.20
CA THR A 604 7.69 22.53 -9.21
C THR A 604 8.56 21.39 -8.67
N GLY A 605 8.52 21.23 -7.36
CA GLY A 605 9.04 20.05 -6.67
C GLY A 605 7.89 19.21 -6.12
N VAL A 606 7.95 17.90 -6.27
CA VAL A 606 6.94 16.98 -5.71
C VAL A 606 7.60 16.07 -4.67
N ILE A 607 7.01 16.01 -3.47
CA ILE A 607 7.41 15.13 -2.37
C ILE A 607 6.18 14.29 -2.00
N ILE A 608 6.21 13.00 -2.31
CA ILE A 608 5.03 12.13 -2.18
C ILE A 608 5.33 10.94 -1.28
N LEU A 609 4.59 10.82 -0.19
CA LEU A 609 4.69 9.76 0.79
C LEU A 609 3.48 8.82 0.66
N GLY A 610 3.73 7.57 0.29
CA GLY A 610 2.69 6.62 -0.09
C GLY A 610 2.34 6.67 -1.59
N GLY A 611 1.08 6.39 -1.91
CA GLY A 611 0.60 6.18 -3.28
C GLY A 611 -0.85 6.58 -3.48
N GLY A 612 -1.57 5.85 -4.33
CA GLY A 612 -3.01 6.03 -4.56
C GLY A 612 -3.36 7.40 -5.17
N VAL A 613 -4.58 7.87 -4.88
CA VAL A 613 -5.12 9.14 -5.38
C VAL A 613 -4.17 10.31 -5.13
N VAL A 614 -3.51 10.34 -3.96
CA VAL A 614 -2.56 11.39 -3.57
C VAL A 614 -1.39 11.50 -4.55
N LYS A 615 -0.73 10.37 -4.86
CA LYS A 615 0.34 10.32 -5.85
C LYS A 615 -0.16 10.74 -7.23
N HIS A 616 -1.26 10.14 -7.68
CA HIS A 616 -1.74 10.35 -9.04
C HIS A 616 -2.21 11.80 -9.27
N HIS A 617 -2.89 12.41 -8.30
CA HIS A 617 -3.48 13.75 -8.45
C HIS A 617 -2.40 14.85 -8.51
N ILE A 618 -1.35 14.78 -7.66
CA ILE A 618 -0.18 15.69 -7.74
C ILE A 618 0.53 15.55 -9.09
N ASN A 619 0.78 14.33 -9.53
CA ASN A 619 1.47 14.06 -10.79
C ASN A 619 0.65 14.50 -12.00
N ASN A 620 -0.67 14.29 -11.97
CA ASN A 620 -1.57 14.71 -13.05
C ASN A 620 -1.73 16.24 -13.12
N ALA A 621 -1.62 16.96 -12.00
CA ALA A 621 -1.52 18.41 -12.02
C ALA A 621 -0.21 18.89 -12.65
N ASN A 622 0.91 18.20 -12.37
CA ASN A 622 2.21 18.52 -12.95
C ASN A 622 2.33 18.13 -14.44
N LEU A 623 1.54 17.17 -14.93
CA LEU A 623 1.40 16.92 -16.37
C LEU A 623 0.97 18.18 -17.14
N MET A 624 0.09 19.01 -16.57
CA MET A 624 -0.42 20.24 -17.22
C MET A 624 0.66 21.31 -17.47
N ARG A 625 1.87 21.14 -16.91
CA ARG A 625 3.05 21.97 -17.14
C ARG A 625 4.23 21.21 -17.78
N ASN A 626 3.94 20.09 -18.44
CA ASN A 626 4.91 19.14 -18.99
C ASN A 626 5.90 18.58 -17.94
N GLY A 627 5.40 18.33 -16.73
CA GLY A 627 6.08 17.56 -15.69
C GLY A 627 6.68 18.38 -14.55
N SER A 628 6.96 17.71 -13.43
CA SER A 628 7.72 18.29 -12.31
C SER A 628 9.21 18.49 -12.65
N ASP A 629 9.84 19.46 -12.00
CA ASP A 629 11.28 19.76 -12.15
C ASP A 629 12.16 18.90 -11.22
N ARG A 630 11.62 18.46 -10.07
CA ARG A 630 12.28 17.60 -9.08
C ARG A 630 11.25 16.68 -8.44
N THR A 631 11.60 15.42 -8.21
CA THR A 631 10.65 14.39 -7.73
C THR A 631 11.25 13.50 -6.65
N VAL A 632 10.59 13.41 -5.49
CA VAL A 632 10.93 12.47 -4.42
C VAL A 632 9.70 11.67 -4.02
N TYR A 633 9.76 10.35 -4.19
CA TYR A 633 8.75 9.40 -3.69
C TYR A 633 9.30 8.64 -2.49
N ILE A 634 8.46 8.39 -1.48
CA ILE A 634 8.75 7.53 -0.33
C ILE A 634 7.57 6.59 -0.13
N ASN A 635 7.67 5.34 -0.59
CA ASN A 635 6.58 4.37 -0.44
C ASN A 635 7.07 2.93 -0.44
N SER A 636 6.19 2.00 -0.07
CA SER A 636 6.46 0.56 -0.09
C SER A 636 5.93 -0.16 -1.34
N GLY A 637 5.43 0.59 -2.33
CA GLY A 637 4.81 0.05 -3.53
C GLY A 637 5.83 -0.59 -4.48
N GLN A 638 5.42 -1.66 -5.16
CA GLN A 638 6.27 -2.46 -6.03
C GLN A 638 5.71 -2.48 -7.45
N GLU A 639 6.56 -2.39 -8.46
CA GLU A 639 6.17 -2.28 -9.87
C GLU A 639 5.43 -3.51 -10.44
N PHE A 640 5.68 -4.71 -9.89
CA PHE A 640 5.29 -5.98 -10.52
C PHE A 640 3.79 -6.21 -10.68
N ASP A 641 2.95 -5.44 -9.96
CA ASP A 641 1.49 -5.54 -10.02
C ASP A 641 0.85 -4.55 -11.01
N GLY A 642 1.65 -3.65 -11.61
CA GLY A 642 1.18 -2.64 -12.55
C GLY A 642 0.38 -1.49 -11.91
N SER A 643 0.49 -1.29 -10.59
CA SER A 643 -0.18 -0.18 -9.90
C SER A 643 0.58 1.14 -10.02
N ASP A 644 -0.12 2.27 -10.25
CA ASP A 644 0.49 3.61 -10.15
C ASP A 644 1.17 3.81 -8.78
N SER A 645 0.59 3.27 -7.71
CA SER A 645 1.20 3.31 -6.36
C SER A 645 2.60 2.68 -6.31
N GLY A 646 2.83 1.61 -7.08
CA GLY A 646 4.09 0.86 -7.11
C GLY A 646 5.08 1.34 -8.17
N ALA A 647 4.60 2.01 -9.21
CA ALA A 647 5.39 2.52 -10.33
C ALA A 647 6.66 3.31 -9.91
N GLU A 648 7.76 3.07 -10.61
CA GLU A 648 8.97 3.87 -10.49
C GLU A 648 8.78 5.29 -11.07
N PRO A 649 9.60 6.28 -10.68
CA PRO A 649 9.48 7.64 -11.21
C PRO A 649 9.68 7.73 -12.73
N ASP A 650 10.40 6.79 -13.33
CA ASP A 650 10.64 6.71 -14.78
C ASP A 650 9.34 6.43 -15.57
N GLU A 651 8.42 5.64 -15.02
CA GLU A 651 7.09 5.47 -15.65
C GLU A 651 6.38 6.83 -15.74
N ALA A 652 6.47 7.67 -14.70
CA ALA A 652 5.88 9.01 -14.71
C ALA A 652 6.58 9.98 -15.69
N VAL A 653 7.83 9.71 -16.10
CA VAL A 653 8.50 10.43 -17.19
C VAL A 653 7.86 10.09 -18.53
N SER A 654 7.51 8.81 -18.78
CA SER A 654 6.87 8.39 -20.05
C SER A 654 5.52 9.10 -20.32
N TRP A 655 4.79 9.45 -19.25
CA TRP A 655 3.55 10.22 -19.32
C TRP A 655 3.74 11.74 -19.44
N GLY A 656 4.95 12.27 -19.25
CA GLY A 656 5.17 13.72 -19.08
C GLY A 656 4.71 14.27 -17.73
N LYS A 657 4.42 13.41 -16.74
CA LYS A 657 4.09 13.80 -15.35
C LYS A 657 5.36 14.26 -14.58
N VAL A 658 6.52 13.77 -15.01
CA VAL A 658 7.87 14.20 -14.59
C VAL A 658 8.65 14.58 -15.86
N LYS A 659 9.50 15.62 -15.82
CA LYS A 659 10.30 15.99 -17.00
C LYS A 659 11.39 14.96 -17.29
N GLY A 660 11.68 14.70 -18.56
CA GLY A 660 12.75 13.76 -18.98
C GLY A 660 14.18 14.15 -18.56
N ASN A 661 14.40 15.39 -18.14
CA ASN A 661 15.66 15.87 -17.55
C ASN A 661 15.55 16.20 -16.05
N ALA A 662 14.42 15.90 -15.40
CA ALA A 662 14.28 16.07 -13.96
C ALA A 662 15.05 14.98 -13.21
N ARG A 663 15.57 15.33 -12.05
CA ARG A 663 16.05 14.33 -11.09
C ARG A 663 14.87 13.80 -10.30
N ALA A 664 14.71 12.48 -10.34
CA ALA A 664 13.64 11.77 -9.68
C ALA A 664 14.22 10.59 -8.88
N VAL A 665 13.75 10.41 -7.64
CA VAL A 665 14.20 9.34 -6.75
C VAL A 665 13.03 8.74 -5.98
N LYS A 666 13.04 7.42 -5.78
CA LYS A 666 12.10 6.68 -4.96
C LYS A 666 12.85 5.97 -3.83
N VAL A 667 12.45 6.24 -2.59
CA VAL A 667 12.93 5.52 -1.40
C VAL A 667 11.90 4.44 -1.06
N CYS A 668 12.28 3.18 -1.27
CA CYS A 668 11.44 2.01 -1.01
C CYS A 668 11.47 1.64 0.48
N ALA A 669 10.72 2.38 1.30
CA ALA A 669 10.71 2.25 2.76
C ALA A 669 9.35 2.64 3.37
N ASP A 670 9.14 2.28 4.64
CA ASP A 670 8.09 2.88 5.46
C ASP A 670 8.47 4.34 5.78
N ALA A 671 7.60 5.27 5.41
CA ALA A 671 7.80 6.71 5.60
C ALA A 671 8.04 7.08 7.08
N THR A 672 7.47 6.33 8.03
CA THR A 672 7.62 6.59 9.48
C THR A 672 9.06 6.45 9.97
N LEU A 673 9.88 5.64 9.28
CA LEU A 673 11.29 5.45 9.59
C LEU A 673 12.18 6.53 8.96
N VAL A 674 11.94 6.85 7.68
CA VAL A 674 12.89 7.67 6.89
C VAL A 674 12.54 9.15 6.86
N PHE A 675 11.26 9.53 6.88
CA PHE A 675 10.87 10.93 6.68
C PHE A 675 11.29 11.88 7.83
N PRO A 676 11.23 11.50 9.12
CA PRO A 676 11.73 12.35 10.20
C PRO A 676 13.23 12.67 10.04
N LEU A 677 14.02 11.68 9.60
CA LEU A 677 15.46 11.83 9.35
C LEU A 677 15.74 12.72 8.13
N ILE A 678 14.95 12.57 7.05
CA ILE A 678 14.99 13.46 5.88
C ILE A 678 14.68 14.89 6.30
N VAL A 679 13.60 15.13 7.07
CA VAL A 679 13.21 16.46 7.55
C VAL A 679 14.29 17.07 8.46
N ALA A 680 14.93 16.26 9.31
CA ALA A 680 16.06 16.69 10.14
C ALA A 680 17.27 17.19 9.31
N ARG A 681 17.62 16.52 8.20
CA ARG A 681 18.71 16.95 7.29
C ARG A 681 18.30 18.01 6.26
N THR A 682 17.01 18.36 6.18
CA THR A 682 16.48 19.29 5.15
C THR A 682 15.73 20.47 5.78
N PHE A 683 14.41 20.42 5.84
CA PHE A 683 13.55 21.53 6.27
C PHE A 683 13.86 22.03 7.68
N ALA A 684 14.12 21.15 8.65
CA ALA A 684 14.42 21.56 10.02
C ALA A 684 15.74 22.34 10.11
N ARG A 685 16.76 21.89 9.35
CA ARG A 685 18.04 22.61 9.20
C ARG A 685 17.83 23.98 8.54
N ALA A 686 17.05 24.05 7.47
CA ALA A 686 16.76 25.31 6.76
C ALA A 686 16.01 26.33 7.64
N VAL A 687 14.98 25.89 8.38
CA VAL A 687 14.26 26.75 9.34
C VAL A 687 15.18 27.22 10.47
N THR A 688 16.00 26.33 11.02
CA THR A 688 16.96 26.68 12.08
C THR A 688 17.98 27.72 11.60
N GLN A 689 18.50 27.58 10.38
CA GLN A 689 19.40 28.56 9.77
C GLN A 689 18.70 29.91 9.55
N GLN A 690 17.46 29.92 9.05
CA GLN A 690 16.67 31.14 8.87
C GLN A 690 16.38 31.85 10.19
N GLN A 691 16.14 31.11 11.28
CA GLN A 691 15.93 31.66 12.62
C GLN A 691 17.21 32.28 13.18
N LYS A 692 18.37 31.62 13.06
CA LYS A 692 19.68 32.17 13.47
C LYS A 692 20.00 33.47 12.73
N CYS A 693 19.88 33.48 11.40
CA CYS A 693 20.10 34.66 10.57
C CYS A 693 19.12 35.82 10.88
N ARG A 694 17.96 35.56 11.50
CA ARG A 694 17.06 36.61 12.00
C ARG A 694 17.51 37.12 13.37
N GLY A 695 17.87 36.22 14.29
CA GLY A 695 18.39 36.57 15.62
C GLY A 695 19.63 37.48 15.56
N GLU A 696 20.62 37.09 14.76
CA GLU A 696 21.86 37.86 14.56
C GLU A 696 21.59 39.26 13.98
N ARG A 697 20.58 39.41 13.12
CA ARG A 697 20.16 40.72 12.57
C ARG A 697 19.43 41.58 13.59
N SER A 698 18.70 41.00 14.54
CA SER A 698 18.10 41.74 15.66
C SER A 698 19.11 42.16 16.72
N GLU A 699 20.17 41.39 16.95
CA GLU A 699 21.23 41.74 17.90
C GLU A 699 22.24 42.75 17.33
N GLY A 700 22.52 42.70 16.02
CA GLY A 700 23.39 43.67 15.33
C GLY A 700 22.73 45.01 14.96
N GLY A 701 21.45 45.22 15.29
CA GLY A 701 20.64 46.35 14.80
C GLY A 701 19.87 47.09 15.90
N GLY A 702 20.58 47.90 16.70
CA GLY A 702 20.04 48.58 17.88
C GLY A 702 18.75 49.39 17.64
N GLU A 703 17.75 49.12 18.49
CA GLU A 703 16.50 49.85 18.80
C GLU A 703 15.52 50.24 17.66
N LYS A 704 15.95 50.46 16.42
CA LYS A 704 15.07 50.92 15.32
C LYS A 704 14.33 49.78 14.61
N GLY A 705 14.89 48.57 14.57
CA GLY A 705 14.25 47.43 13.89
C GLY A 705 13.04 46.86 14.63
N HIS A 706 13.05 46.91 15.98
CA HIS A 706 12.00 46.27 16.79
C HIS A 706 10.67 47.06 16.75
N GLN A 707 10.74 48.39 16.78
CA GLN A 707 9.55 49.24 16.65
C GLN A 707 8.91 49.14 15.26
N GLN A 708 9.72 49.08 14.19
CA GLN A 708 9.22 48.91 12.82
C GLN A 708 8.47 47.58 12.64
N HIS A 709 9.02 46.47 13.15
CA HIS A 709 8.42 45.15 12.97
C HIS A 709 7.17 44.93 13.85
N GLN A 710 7.13 45.54 15.04
CA GLN A 710 5.91 45.59 15.84
C GLN A 710 4.83 46.46 15.16
N GLN A 711 5.17 47.62 14.60
CA GLN A 711 4.22 48.45 13.86
C GLN A 711 3.68 47.77 12.59
N ASP A 712 4.50 47.01 11.86
CA ASP A 712 4.03 46.28 10.68
C ASP A 712 3.11 45.09 11.03
N ASN A 713 3.36 44.39 12.14
CA ASN A 713 2.44 43.37 12.66
C ASN A 713 1.16 43.99 13.22
N GLN A 714 1.25 45.11 13.94
CA GLN A 714 0.09 45.86 14.45
C GLN A 714 -0.79 46.35 13.30
N ARG A 715 -0.19 46.91 12.23
CA ARG A 715 -0.88 47.31 10.99
C ARG A 715 -1.38 46.16 10.14
N GLN A 716 -0.93 44.93 10.37
CA GLN A 716 -1.55 43.73 9.80
C GLN A 716 -2.77 43.29 10.62
N LEU A 717 -2.74 43.43 11.94
CA LEU A 717 -3.87 43.14 12.83
C LEU A 717 -5.00 44.18 12.66
N GLU A 718 -4.67 45.47 12.62
CA GLU A 718 -5.59 46.61 12.36
C GLU A 718 -6.13 46.66 10.91
N ARG A 719 -5.81 45.66 10.07
CA ARG A 719 -6.39 45.46 8.73
C ARG A 719 -7.16 44.14 8.61
N ILE A 720 -7.31 43.42 9.72
CA ILE A 720 -8.06 42.16 9.83
C ILE A 720 -9.34 42.36 10.65
N GLU A 721 -9.42 43.44 11.43
CA GLU A 721 -10.68 44.11 11.82
C GLU A 721 -11.20 45.00 10.67
#